data_AF-A0A9W7LFA1-F1
#
_entry.id   AF-A0A9W7LFA1-F1
#
_cell.length_a   1.000
_cell.length_b   1.000
_cell.length_c   1.000
_cell.angle_alpha   90.00
_cell.angle_beta   90.00
_cell.angle_gamma   90.00
#
_symmetry.space_group_name_H-M   'P 1'
#
loop_
_entity.id
_entity.type
_entity.pdbx_description
1 polymer ?
#
loop_
_entity_poly.entity_id
_entity_poly.type
_entity_poly.pdbx_seq_one_letter_code
_entity_poly.pdbx_strand_id
1 'polypeptide(L)'
;MFGASVGEQEIVLVAAAPDLVPLVQNLNEKAGILGRVGVQGQEEWGENDLTVYVNVRGEHGGILVGEREDIGAVEGTKYELGFFEGELRGEVSEDSAWLLQRLISHATRIEVDAGLAFGDNTFFCSLTAPQIGDLKEYLPRICEDSDALEFRVDLLKDQDKFSLLRSAQDLRLMSRRHSRRAPGLQSKGVGWVITDAMPLVYTVRTCNQAGTYPDDPESIGRMMELLHLGLRGGMEVLDVEAAWGREAWGGLVEDAKEKYQGKTLLLGSHHVPKEIIGDDEARRWGEICQLEGEADGVKLILSVEEGGDVKQALRCAREGAGGKPTIAMALGVVGQESRVLNPTFTPVTHGALPFVAAPGQLSAEEIMERRVEGGLVGKKTYWILGRNIPYTLSPALHGLAMRTVGLPHDYEKADVGKIEDFVEGEDWKGVGFGGSSVTIPYKEEIMKYLDEVKDEAREIGAVNTVVAEYDREGGRKLVGYNTDWVGIYDPIKRRLAEGGSVGGEYFLVVGAGGAARAAAFAAKKLGFKILYYNRTPEKAHLLRESFGGEVIEGDLGGIDKKVRIVYSSLPAAAEFTVPSSLLHENLIMFDANYKPKNTKMILQGMEAGCEVIRGSEMFYVQGVEQHQLWFKRMAPFGVMQELVMRKCDE
;
A
#
# COMPACT_ATOMS: atom_id res chain seq x y z
N MET A 1 40.92 29.06 -10.30
CA MET A 1 40.57 29.44 -8.91
C MET A 1 39.04 29.46 -8.85
N PHE A 2 38.44 28.71 -7.93
CA PHE A 2 37.01 28.52 -7.61
C PHE A 2 35.88 29.07 -8.52
N GLY A 3 34.93 28.17 -8.85
CA GLY A 3 33.58 28.49 -9.37
C GLY A 3 32.83 27.21 -9.81
N ALA A 4 31.68 26.90 -9.22
CA ALA A 4 30.80 25.78 -9.57
C ALA A 4 29.84 26.18 -10.74
N SER A 5 28.95 25.36 -11.35
CA SER A 5 28.42 24.01 -11.10
C SER A 5 27.61 23.51 -12.32
N VAL A 6 27.45 22.19 -12.46
CA VAL A 6 26.31 21.44 -13.10
C VAL A 6 25.93 21.75 -14.57
N GLY A 7 25.87 20.69 -15.38
CA GLY A 7 25.48 20.74 -16.79
C GLY A 7 23.96 20.74 -17.04
N GLU A 8 23.58 21.24 -18.21
CA GLU A 8 22.18 21.39 -18.65
C GLU A 8 21.56 20.06 -19.09
N GLN A 9 20.31 19.82 -18.71
CA GLN A 9 19.48 18.73 -19.24
C GLN A 9 18.64 19.25 -20.41
N GLU A 10 18.86 18.76 -21.63
CA GLU A 10 17.87 18.94 -22.71
C GLU A 10 16.75 17.89 -22.61
N ILE A 11 15.50 18.37 -22.61
CA ILE A 11 14.30 17.53 -22.69
C ILE A 11 13.55 17.93 -23.96
N VAL A 12 13.47 17.01 -24.93
CA VAL A 12 12.70 17.20 -26.16
C VAL A 12 11.27 16.71 -25.93
N LEU A 13 10.30 17.62 -26.05
CA LEU A 13 8.86 17.33 -25.95
C LEU A 13 8.23 17.32 -27.35
N VAL A 14 7.60 16.20 -27.71
CA VAL A 14 6.81 16.05 -28.94
C VAL A 14 5.33 16.03 -28.58
N ALA A 15 4.55 16.99 -29.08
CA ALA A 15 3.12 17.11 -28.81
C ALA A 15 2.28 16.74 -30.06
N ALA A 16 1.26 15.90 -29.88
CA ALA A 16 0.43 15.39 -30.97
C ALA A 16 -0.80 16.27 -31.31
N ALA A 17 -1.01 17.39 -30.62
CA ALA A 17 -2.15 18.29 -30.79
C ALA A 17 -1.69 19.78 -30.81
N PRO A 18 -2.10 20.60 -31.80
CA PRO A 18 -1.70 22.01 -31.90
C PRO A 18 -2.07 22.86 -30.67
N ASP A 19 -3.19 22.50 -30.04
CA ASP A 19 -3.79 23.09 -28.85
C ASP A 19 -2.98 22.85 -27.56
N LEU A 20 -2.02 21.92 -27.55
CA LEU A 20 -1.12 21.68 -26.42
C LEU A 20 0.16 22.53 -26.47
N VAL A 21 0.49 23.18 -27.58
CA VAL A 21 1.72 23.98 -27.72
C VAL A 21 1.77 25.16 -26.72
N PRO A 22 0.69 25.96 -26.52
CA PRO A 22 0.69 27.02 -25.52
C PRO A 22 0.77 26.49 -24.08
N LEU A 23 0.23 25.29 -23.82
CA LEU A 23 0.25 24.66 -22.50
C LEU A 23 1.68 24.25 -22.12
N VAL A 24 2.43 23.63 -23.05
CA VAL A 24 3.83 23.24 -22.87
C VAL A 24 4.74 24.47 -22.69
N GLN A 25 4.52 25.54 -23.45
CA GLN A 25 5.27 26.79 -23.29
C GLN A 25 5.04 27.43 -21.90
N ASN A 26 3.78 27.51 -21.44
CA ASN A 26 3.41 28.05 -20.13
C ASN A 26 3.94 27.19 -18.96
N LEU A 27 4.05 25.87 -19.15
CA LEU A 27 4.69 24.96 -18.19
C LEU A 27 6.20 25.17 -18.09
N ASN A 28 6.92 25.37 -19.21
CA ASN A 28 8.36 25.69 -19.18
C ASN A 28 8.64 27.00 -18.42
N GLU A 29 7.87 28.07 -18.70
CA GLU A 29 8.05 29.37 -18.03
C GLU A 29 7.76 29.32 -16.53
N LYS A 30 6.78 28.52 -16.09
CA LYS A 30 6.40 28.40 -14.67
C LYS A 30 7.23 27.41 -13.86
N ALA A 31 7.76 26.36 -14.49
CA ALA A 31 8.53 25.31 -13.82
C ALA A 31 10.05 25.61 -13.77
N GLY A 32 10.52 26.65 -14.45
CA GLY A 32 11.96 26.98 -14.53
C GLY A 32 12.76 25.97 -15.37
N ILE A 33 12.10 25.19 -16.22
CA ILE A 33 12.73 24.18 -17.07
C ILE A 33 13.31 24.90 -18.30
N LEU A 34 14.64 25.04 -18.33
CA LEU A 34 15.39 25.61 -19.45
C LEU A 34 15.50 24.60 -20.60
N GLY A 35 14.40 24.41 -21.34
CA GLY A 35 14.35 23.59 -22.55
C GLY A 35 13.93 24.40 -23.78
N ARG A 36 14.61 24.22 -24.92
CA ARG A 36 14.24 24.86 -26.19
C ARG A 36 13.04 24.15 -26.84
N VAL A 37 12.01 24.91 -27.19
CA VAL A 37 10.91 24.46 -28.05
C VAL A 37 11.17 24.96 -29.47
N GLY A 38 11.47 24.05 -30.39
CA GLY A 38 11.76 24.37 -31.79
C GLY A 38 10.61 23.98 -32.73
N VAL A 39 10.27 24.88 -33.66
CA VAL A 39 9.43 24.58 -34.83
C VAL A 39 10.29 24.92 -36.05
N GLN A 40 10.68 23.91 -36.84
CA GLN A 40 11.57 24.10 -37.98
C GLN A 40 10.86 23.80 -39.29
N GLY A 41 10.80 24.80 -40.17
CA GLY A 41 10.41 24.62 -41.57
C GLY A 41 11.64 24.48 -42.46
N GLN A 42 11.58 23.52 -43.40
CA GLN A 42 12.41 23.37 -44.60
C GLN A 42 13.94 23.56 -44.46
N GLU A 43 14.71 22.46 -44.42
CA GLU A 43 15.45 21.94 -45.59
C GLU A 43 16.25 20.65 -45.27
N GLU A 44 16.68 19.97 -46.32
CA GLU A 44 17.13 18.57 -46.49
C GLU A 44 18.20 18.01 -45.50
N TRP A 45 17.95 16.79 -44.98
CA TRP A 45 18.97 15.76 -44.66
C TRP A 45 18.37 14.35 -44.95
N GLY A 46 19.22 13.36 -45.28
CA GLY A 46 18.80 12.18 -46.09
C GLY A 46 18.82 10.78 -45.43
N GLU A 47 18.20 9.84 -46.16
CA GLU A 47 18.26 8.37 -46.08
C GLU A 47 18.68 7.69 -44.76
N ASN A 48 17.75 7.60 -43.78
CA ASN A 48 17.43 6.35 -43.04
C ASN A 48 16.24 6.42 -42.04
N ASP A 49 15.52 7.54 -41.93
CA ASP A 49 14.40 7.66 -40.98
C ASP A 49 13.02 7.35 -41.57
N LEU A 50 12.28 6.43 -40.93
CA LEU A 50 10.91 6.07 -41.30
C LEU A 50 9.90 7.11 -40.76
N THR A 51 9.64 8.16 -41.54
CA THR A 51 8.62 9.18 -41.23
C THR A 51 7.27 8.87 -41.89
N VAL A 52 6.17 9.06 -41.16
CA VAL A 52 4.82 9.19 -41.74
C VAL A 52 4.10 10.41 -41.13
N TYR A 53 3.35 11.11 -41.98
CA TYR A 53 2.90 12.50 -41.82
C TYR A 53 1.43 12.63 -41.40
N VAL A 54 1.03 13.82 -40.92
CA VAL A 54 -0.35 14.31 -41.05
C VAL A 54 -0.34 15.75 -41.62
N ASN A 55 -1.33 16.04 -42.45
CA ASN A 55 -1.42 17.20 -43.36
C ASN A 55 -2.69 18.01 -43.04
N VAL A 56 -2.58 19.35 -42.90
CA VAL A 56 -3.75 20.23 -42.66
C VAL A 56 -3.61 21.54 -43.46
N ARG A 57 -4.74 22.04 -44.01
CA ARG A 57 -4.80 23.12 -45.00
C ARG A 57 -5.90 24.15 -44.63
N GLY A 58 -5.52 25.40 -44.36
CA GLY A 58 -6.41 26.58 -44.21
C GLY A 58 -7.33 26.60 -42.97
N GLU A 59 -7.89 27.72 -42.51
CA GLU A 59 -7.74 29.14 -42.91
C GLU A 59 -8.28 30.08 -41.80
N HIS A 60 -7.63 31.23 -41.60
CA HIS A 60 -8.10 32.49 -40.96
C HIS A 60 -8.42 32.63 -39.43
N GLY A 61 -7.64 33.54 -38.79
CA GLY A 61 -8.08 34.49 -37.73
C GLY A 61 -7.85 34.07 -36.27
N GLY A 62 -7.12 34.77 -35.40
CA GLY A 62 -6.37 36.04 -35.51
C GLY A 62 -6.68 37.04 -34.36
N ILE A 63 -5.64 37.79 -33.93
CA ILE A 63 -5.63 38.99 -33.05
C ILE A 63 -5.78 38.68 -31.53
N LEU A 64 -4.96 39.18 -30.57
CA LEU A 64 -3.71 39.99 -30.58
C LEU A 64 -2.86 39.76 -29.28
N VAL A 65 -1.75 40.49 -29.12
CA VAL A 65 -0.84 40.54 -27.93
C VAL A 65 -0.55 42.01 -27.55
N GLY A 66 -0.15 42.29 -26.29
CA GLY A 66 0.34 43.60 -25.83
C GLY A 66 1.72 43.51 -25.17
N GLU A 67 2.58 44.51 -25.41
CA GLU A 67 4.03 44.49 -25.10
C GLU A 67 4.42 45.06 -23.72
N ARG A 68 5.71 44.97 -23.41
CA ARG A 68 6.37 45.25 -22.12
C ARG A 68 7.48 46.27 -22.32
N GLU A 69 7.46 47.40 -21.60
CA GLU A 69 8.62 48.30 -21.45
C GLU A 69 8.69 48.87 -20.02
N ASP A 70 9.92 49.11 -19.56
CA ASP A 70 10.35 49.76 -18.32
C ASP A 70 9.74 49.36 -16.95
N ILE A 71 10.58 48.77 -16.10
CA ILE A 71 10.97 49.29 -14.77
C ILE A 71 12.17 48.49 -14.26
N GLY A 72 13.20 49.21 -13.76
CA GLY A 72 14.44 48.62 -13.27
C GLY A 72 14.32 47.98 -11.87
N ALA A 73 15.44 47.39 -11.42
CA ALA A 73 15.52 46.72 -10.13
C ALA A 73 15.17 47.64 -8.95
N VAL A 74 14.36 47.13 -8.02
CA VAL A 74 14.18 47.70 -6.67
C VAL A 74 14.51 46.62 -5.65
N GLU A 75 15.63 46.79 -4.96
CA GLU A 75 16.05 45.93 -3.86
C GLU A 75 15.17 46.22 -2.63
N GLY A 76 14.63 45.18 -1.98
CA GLY A 76 13.93 45.31 -0.68
C GLY A 76 12.40 45.32 -0.67
N THR A 77 11.71 44.68 -1.62
CA THR A 77 10.23 44.52 -1.57
C THR A 77 9.83 43.11 -1.12
N LYS A 78 8.96 43.01 -0.09
CA LYS A 78 8.30 41.76 0.30
C LYS A 78 7.18 41.43 -0.70
N TYR A 79 7.12 40.17 -1.15
CA TYR A 79 5.99 39.65 -1.91
C TYR A 79 5.09 38.82 -0.99
N GLU A 80 3.80 39.17 -0.93
CA GLU A 80 2.76 38.28 -0.39
C GLU A 80 2.29 37.32 -1.49
N LEU A 81 2.20 36.03 -1.16
CA LEU A 81 1.71 34.99 -2.06
C LEU A 81 0.17 34.99 -2.07
N GLY A 82 -0.42 35.64 -3.06
CA GLY A 82 -1.84 35.49 -3.40
C GLY A 82 -2.07 34.25 -4.25
N PHE A 83 -2.92 33.33 -3.77
CA PHE A 83 -3.41 32.20 -4.56
C PHE A 83 -4.57 32.66 -5.45
N PHE A 84 -4.57 32.26 -6.73
CA PHE A 84 -5.71 32.45 -7.64
C PHE A 84 -6.26 31.10 -8.08
N GLU A 85 -7.57 30.93 -7.91
CA GLU A 85 -8.32 29.77 -8.39
C GLU A 85 -8.68 29.94 -9.88
N GLY A 86 -8.57 28.87 -10.66
CA GLY A 86 -9.02 28.82 -12.05
C GLY A 86 -9.24 27.38 -12.50
N GLU A 87 -10.45 27.05 -12.98
CA GLU A 87 -10.76 25.72 -13.51
C GLU A 87 -10.15 25.50 -14.90
N LEU A 88 -9.48 24.37 -15.09
CA LEU A 88 -9.20 23.81 -16.41
C LEU A 88 -10.48 23.16 -16.97
N ARG A 89 -10.94 23.61 -18.14
CA ARG A 89 -12.05 22.99 -18.88
C ARG A 89 -11.61 22.62 -20.30
N GLY A 90 -11.59 21.33 -20.57
CA GLY A 90 -11.30 20.72 -21.87
C GLY A 90 -11.24 19.19 -21.71
N GLU A 91 -11.78 18.45 -22.66
CA GLU A 91 -11.68 16.98 -22.65
C GLU A 91 -10.28 16.54 -23.05
N VAL A 92 -9.54 16.00 -22.10
CA VAL A 92 -8.23 15.37 -22.32
C VAL A 92 -8.45 13.87 -22.43
N SER A 93 -7.90 13.21 -23.45
CA SER A 93 -7.95 11.73 -23.53
C SER A 93 -7.28 11.10 -22.30
N GLU A 94 -7.79 9.94 -21.84
CA GLU A 94 -7.28 9.28 -20.62
C GLU A 94 -5.75 9.10 -20.65
N ASP A 95 -5.20 8.68 -21.80
CA ASP A 95 -3.75 8.51 -22.02
C ASP A 95 -2.94 9.82 -21.91
N SER A 96 -3.54 10.97 -22.25
CA SER A 96 -2.87 12.28 -22.20
C SER A 96 -2.99 12.94 -20.82
N ALA A 97 -4.11 12.73 -20.13
CA ALA A 97 -4.27 13.11 -18.73
C ALA A 97 -3.27 12.36 -17.85
N TRP A 98 -2.98 11.08 -18.19
CA TRP A 98 -2.05 10.17 -17.52
C TRP A 98 -0.57 10.60 -17.54
N LEU A 99 -0.09 11.26 -18.60
CA LEU A 99 1.31 11.71 -18.67
C LEU A 99 1.55 12.98 -17.83
N LEU A 100 0.66 13.97 -17.97
CA LEU A 100 0.60 15.16 -17.11
C LEU A 100 0.44 14.77 -15.62
N GLN A 101 -0.33 13.70 -15.37
CA GLN A 101 -0.51 13.08 -14.06
C GLN A 101 0.81 12.83 -13.33
N ARG A 102 1.77 12.17 -14.00
CA ARG A 102 2.97 11.66 -13.33
C ARG A 102 4.05 12.74 -13.16
N LEU A 103 4.07 13.74 -14.05
CA LEU A 103 4.88 14.94 -13.90
C LEU A 103 4.44 15.75 -12.67
N ILE A 104 3.14 15.78 -12.35
CA ILE A 104 2.64 16.45 -11.13
C ILE A 104 2.87 15.56 -9.88
N SER A 105 2.80 14.23 -10.00
CA SER A 105 3.24 13.31 -8.94
C SER A 105 4.69 13.54 -8.49
N HIS A 106 5.58 13.99 -9.41
CA HIS A 106 6.95 14.43 -9.09
C HIS A 106 7.00 15.63 -8.15
N ALA A 107 5.96 16.48 -8.13
CA ALA A 107 5.86 17.66 -7.27
C ALA A 107 5.07 17.39 -5.96
N THR A 108 4.11 16.46 -5.96
CA THR A 108 3.14 16.30 -4.84
C THR A 108 3.54 15.33 -3.72
N ARG A 109 4.76 14.79 -3.71
CA ARG A 109 5.33 14.01 -2.59
C ARG A 109 4.46 12.85 -2.09
N ILE A 110 3.84 12.09 -2.99
CA ILE A 110 2.96 10.93 -2.69
C ILE A 110 3.59 10.01 -1.62
N GLU A 111 2.85 9.67 -0.56
CA GLU A 111 3.25 8.65 0.42
C GLU A 111 2.98 7.26 -0.17
N VAL A 112 4.02 6.44 -0.28
CA VAL A 112 3.92 5.01 -0.61
C VAL A 112 4.21 4.23 0.67
N ASP A 113 3.30 4.32 1.64
CA ASP A 113 3.29 3.38 2.77
C ASP A 113 2.54 2.12 2.33
N ALA A 114 3.28 1.18 1.75
CA ALA A 114 2.74 -0.09 1.31
C ALA A 114 2.55 -1.09 2.47
N GLY A 115 2.94 -0.73 3.71
CA GLY A 115 2.90 -1.64 4.86
C GLY A 115 3.69 -2.94 4.66
N LEU A 116 4.65 -2.95 3.71
CA LEU A 116 5.40 -4.16 3.36
C LEU A 116 6.39 -4.49 4.48
N ALA A 117 5.91 -5.25 5.46
CA ALA A 117 6.74 -5.83 6.49
C ALA A 117 7.57 -6.96 5.88
N PHE A 118 8.90 -6.88 6.04
CA PHE A 118 9.80 -8.02 5.96
C PHE A 118 9.60 -8.97 7.17
N GLY A 119 8.36 -9.39 7.41
CA GLY A 119 7.97 -10.26 8.51
C GLY A 119 8.33 -11.74 8.27
N ASP A 120 8.16 -12.55 9.30
CA ASP A 120 8.30 -14.01 9.18
C ASP A 120 7.10 -14.61 8.44
N ASN A 121 7.37 -15.63 7.62
CA ASN A 121 6.39 -16.28 6.75
C ASN A 121 5.76 -15.35 5.71
N THR A 122 6.58 -14.45 5.15
CA THR A 122 6.22 -13.58 4.02
C THR A 122 6.80 -14.11 2.70
N PHE A 123 6.11 -13.81 1.61
CA PHE A 123 6.37 -14.35 0.27
C PHE A 123 6.16 -13.28 -0.82
N PHE A 124 6.84 -13.43 -1.95
CA PHE A 124 6.46 -12.73 -3.17
C PHE A 124 6.43 -13.67 -4.37
N CYS A 125 5.40 -13.56 -5.20
CA CYS A 125 5.25 -14.41 -6.37
C CYS A 125 6.07 -13.87 -7.54
N SER A 126 7.02 -14.67 -8.04
CA SER A 126 7.77 -14.38 -9.26
C SER A 126 6.88 -14.51 -10.49
N LEU A 127 6.49 -13.39 -11.10
CA LEU A 127 5.66 -13.38 -12.31
C LEU A 127 6.51 -13.66 -13.55
N THR A 128 6.08 -14.62 -14.38
CA THR A 128 6.84 -15.10 -15.54
C THR A 128 6.09 -15.08 -16.86
N ALA A 129 4.94 -14.42 -16.91
CA ALA A 129 4.25 -14.18 -18.17
C ALA A 129 4.98 -13.10 -18.99
N PRO A 130 5.15 -13.28 -20.32
CA PRO A 130 5.80 -12.29 -21.18
C PRO A 130 4.93 -11.03 -21.39
N GLN A 131 3.64 -11.09 -21.08
CA GLN A 131 2.70 -9.97 -21.05
C GLN A 131 1.85 -10.05 -19.79
N ILE A 132 1.66 -8.92 -19.10
CA ILE A 132 0.92 -8.87 -17.82
C ILE A 132 -0.56 -9.24 -17.98
N GLY A 133 -1.18 -8.95 -19.13
CA GLY A 133 -2.59 -9.27 -19.39
C GLY A 133 -2.92 -10.76 -19.23
N ASP A 134 -1.97 -11.65 -19.53
CA ASP A 134 -2.11 -13.11 -19.42
C ASP A 134 -2.29 -13.58 -17.98
N LEU A 135 -1.92 -12.75 -16.99
CA LEU A 135 -2.01 -13.10 -15.56
C LEU A 135 -3.41 -12.91 -14.97
N LYS A 136 -4.32 -12.24 -15.69
CA LYS A 136 -5.62 -11.76 -15.18
C LYS A 136 -6.47 -12.82 -14.46
N GLU A 137 -6.50 -14.04 -14.98
CA GLU A 137 -7.31 -15.14 -14.42
C GLU A 137 -6.64 -15.85 -13.24
N TYR A 138 -5.32 -15.69 -13.10
CA TYR A 138 -4.50 -16.36 -12.08
C TYR A 138 -4.24 -15.47 -10.86
N LEU A 139 -4.17 -14.15 -11.06
CA LEU A 139 -3.97 -13.16 -10.00
C LEU A 139 -4.86 -13.32 -8.77
N PRO A 140 -6.16 -13.69 -8.88
CA PRO A 140 -6.99 -13.90 -7.69
C PRO A 140 -6.38 -14.86 -6.67
N ARG A 141 -5.90 -16.02 -7.14
CA ARG A 141 -5.29 -17.04 -6.28
C ARG A 141 -3.88 -16.66 -5.86
N ILE A 142 -3.08 -16.09 -6.78
CA ILE A 142 -1.72 -15.61 -6.46
C ILE A 142 -1.75 -14.55 -5.33
N CYS A 143 -2.78 -13.70 -5.29
CA CYS A 143 -2.92 -12.67 -4.26
C CYS A 143 -3.56 -13.18 -2.96
N GLU A 144 -3.89 -14.47 -2.83
CA GLU A 144 -4.40 -15.06 -1.59
C GLU A 144 -3.27 -15.48 -0.62
N ASP A 145 -2.13 -15.93 -1.15
CA ASP A 145 -1.02 -16.50 -0.36
C ASP A 145 0.30 -15.70 -0.41
N SER A 146 0.38 -14.69 -1.29
CA SER A 146 1.57 -13.87 -1.54
C SER A 146 1.42 -12.46 -0.94
N ASP A 147 2.52 -11.88 -0.46
CA ASP A 147 2.56 -10.55 0.15
C ASP A 147 2.99 -9.44 -0.81
N ALA A 148 3.67 -9.81 -1.90
CA ALA A 148 4.01 -8.93 -3.02
C ALA A 148 4.07 -9.72 -4.36
N LEU A 149 4.16 -9.01 -5.48
CA LEU A 149 4.31 -9.57 -6.82
C LEU A 149 5.62 -9.07 -7.45
N GLU A 150 6.51 -9.98 -7.88
CA GLU A 150 7.77 -9.60 -8.54
C GLU A 150 7.53 -9.37 -10.03
N PHE A 151 7.67 -8.11 -10.44
CA PHE A 151 7.55 -7.63 -11.80
C PHE A 151 8.91 -7.80 -12.50
N ARG A 152 9.06 -8.94 -13.17
CA ARG A 152 10.27 -9.35 -13.90
C ARG A 152 10.37 -8.67 -15.26
N VAL A 153 10.97 -7.48 -15.27
CA VAL A 153 11.20 -6.66 -16.47
C VAL A 153 11.94 -7.43 -17.55
N ASP A 154 12.92 -8.25 -17.16
CA ASP A 154 13.75 -9.01 -18.09
C ASP A 154 12.96 -10.08 -18.88
N LEU A 155 11.87 -10.60 -18.29
CA LEU A 155 11.01 -11.61 -18.92
C LEU A 155 9.87 -11.00 -19.75
N LEU A 156 9.63 -9.70 -19.64
CA LEU A 156 8.60 -9.02 -20.43
C LEU A 156 9.06 -8.85 -21.88
N LYS A 157 8.13 -9.08 -22.80
CA LYS A 157 8.35 -8.94 -24.25
C LYS A 157 8.67 -7.48 -24.63
N ASP A 158 7.94 -6.54 -24.04
CA ASP A 158 7.95 -5.13 -24.41
C ASP A 158 8.61 -4.33 -23.26
N GLN A 159 9.90 -3.99 -23.44
CA GLN A 159 10.77 -3.40 -22.41
C GLN A 159 10.98 -1.88 -22.55
N ASP A 160 10.18 -1.22 -23.40
CA ASP A 160 10.22 0.24 -23.52
C ASP A 160 9.60 0.94 -22.29
N LYS A 161 9.98 2.21 -22.10
CA LYS A 161 9.63 2.98 -20.90
C LYS A 161 8.11 3.20 -20.74
N PHE A 162 7.33 3.23 -21.82
CA PHE A 162 5.88 3.40 -21.75
C PHE A 162 5.19 2.06 -21.45
N SER A 163 5.53 1.00 -22.20
CA SER A 163 4.94 -0.33 -22.03
C SER A 163 5.19 -0.91 -20.64
N LEU A 164 6.37 -0.70 -20.06
CA LEU A 164 6.68 -1.13 -18.69
C LEU A 164 5.84 -0.40 -17.64
N LEU A 165 5.72 0.93 -17.74
CA LEU A 165 4.90 1.73 -16.82
C LEU A 165 3.41 1.37 -16.92
N ARG A 166 2.90 1.15 -18.15
CA ARG A 166 1.53 0.69 -18.39
C ARG A 166 1.29 -0.69 -17.80
N SER A 167 2.14 -1.66 -18.13
CA SER A 167 2.05 -3.04 -17.65
C SER A 167 2.05 -3.13 -16.11
N ALA A 168 2.87 -2.32 -15.44
CA ALA A 168 2.86 -2.24 -13.98
C ALA A 168 1.56 -1.63 -13.41
N GLN A 169 0.92 -0.68 -14.10
CA GLN A 169 -0.40 -0.18 -13.70
C GLN A 169 -1.52 -1.19 -13.97
N ASP A 170 -1.48 -1.92 -15.09
CA ASP A 170 -2.43 -3.00 -15.38
C ASP A 170 -2.36 -4.10 -14.30
N LEU A 171 -1.15 -4.45 -13.86
CA LEU A 171 -0.95 -5.38 -12.74
C LEU A 171 -1.56 -4.85 -11.43
N ARG A 172 -1.40 -3.55 -11.14
CA ARG A 172 -2.03 -2.90 -9.97
C ARG A 172 -3.55 -2.91 -10.07
N LEU A 173 -4.12 -2.52 -11.21
CA LEU A 173 -5.56 -2.55 -11.48
C LEU A 173 -6.17 -3.93 -11.23
N MET A 174 -5.52 -4.99 -11.74
CA MET A 174 -6.02 -6.36 -11.60
C MET A 174 -5.87 -6.92 -10.17
N SER A 175 -4.80 -6.55 -9.46
CA SER A 175 -4.56 -7.00 -8.08
C SER A 175 -5.30 -6.19 -7.01
N ARG A 176 -5.71 -4.94 -7.30
CA ARG A 176 -6.37 -3.97 -6.38
C ARG A 176 -7.50 -4.53 -5.50
N ARG A 177 -8.25 -5.52 -5.99
CA ARG A 177 -9.37 -6.13 -5.26
C ARG A 177 -8.96 -7.22 -4.27
N HIS A 178 -7.69 -7.64 -4.29
CA HIS A 178 -7.14 -8.74 -3.48
C HIS A 178 -6.16 -8.26 -2.40
N SER A 179 -5.63 -7.05 -2.52
CA SER A 179 -4.83 -6.34 -1.52
C SER A 179 -5.71 -5.62 -0.48
N ARG A 180 -5.14 -5.32 0.70
CA ARG A 180 -5.71 -4.27 1.56
C ARG A 180 -5.75 -2.98 0.76
N ARG A 181 -6.95 -2.43 0.59
CA ARG A 181 -7.12 -1.19 -0.16
C ARG A 181 -6.56 0.02 0.60
N ALA A 182 -5.26 0.28 0.46
CA ALA A 182 -4.61 1.55 0.81
C ALA A 182 -5.04 2.67 -0.17
N PRO A 183 -5.24 3.91 0.29
CA PRO A 183 -6.00 4.90 -0.45
C PRO A 183 -5.27 5.41 -1.70
N GLY A 184 -5.73 4.98 -2.88
CA GLY A 184 -5.27 5.52 -4.16
C GLY A 184 -5.32 7.06 -4.15
N LEU A 185 -4.17 7.71 -4.37
CA LEU A 185 -4.06 9.15 -4.17
C LEU A 185 -4.74 9.89 -5.32
N GLN A 186 -5.89 10.50 -5.04
CA GLN A 186 -6.50 11.49 -5.94
C GLN A 186 -5.81 12.84 -5.72
N SER A 187 -5.11 13.33 -6.75
CA SER A 187 -4.64 14.71 -6.82
C SER A 187 -5.47 15.48 -7.86
N LYS A 188 -5.81 16.75 -7.58
CA LYS A 188 -6.73 17.53 -8.42
C LYS A 188 -6.13 17.76 -9.81
N GLY A 189 -6.79 17.26 -10.85
CA GLY A 189 -6.33 17.32 -12.25
C GLY A 189 -5.34 16.21 -12.62
N VAL A 190 -5.17 15.20 -11.75
CA VAL A 190 -4.05 14.25 -11.73
C VAL A 190 -4.57 12.82 -11.50
N GLY A 191 -5.71 12.48 -12.12
CA GLY A 191 -6.27 11.13 -12.24
C GLY A 191 -6.21 10.24 -10.98
N TRP A 192 -5.97 8.94 -11.19
CA TRP A 192 -5.82 7.94 -10.15
C TRP A 192 -4.40 7.38 -10.11
N VAL A 193 -3.77 7.36 -8.92
CA VAL A 193 -2.61 6.50 -8.65
C VAL A 193 -3.06 5.41 -7.69
N ILE A 194 -3.05 4.16 -8.14
CA ILE A 194 -3.54 3.00 -7.37
C ILE A 194 -2.46 2.52 -6.41
N THR A 195 -2.54 3.00 -5.17
CA THR A 195 -1.77 2.50 -4.03
C THR A 195 -2.52 1.38 -3.28
N ASP A 196 -3.80 1.12 -3.60
CA ASP A 196 -4.60 0.00 -3.08
C ASP A 196 -4.27 -1.36 -3.74
N ALA A 197 -3.12 -1.50 -4.39
CA ALA A 197 -2.70 -2.72 -5.08
C ALA A 197 -1.83 -3.63 -4.21
N MET A 198 -1.52 -4.82 -4.73
CA MET A 198 -0.45 -5.63 -4.16
C MET A 198 0.89 -4.91 -4.36
N PRO A 199 1.78 -4.90 -3.34
CA PRO A 199 3.14 -4.37 -3.48
C PRO A 199 3.88 -5.02 -4.65
N LEU A 200 4.65 -4.24 -5.40
CA LEU A 200 5.43 -4.71 -6.54
C LEU A 200 6.94 -4.72 -6.22
N VAL A 201 7.59 -5.85 -6.50
CA VAL A 201 9.06 -5.99 -6.50
C VAL A 201 9.56 -5.83 -7.93
N TYR A 202 10.03 -4.64 -8.28
CA TYR A 202 10.47 -4.34 -9.63
C TYR A 202 11.90 -4.83 -9.84
N THR A 203 12.08 -5.79 -10.76
CA THR A 203 13.31 -6.55 -10.92
C THR A 203 13.75 -6.58 -12.38
N VAL A 204 14.99 -6.17 -12.64
CA VAL A 204 15.70 -6.42 -13.90
C VAL A 204 16.80 -7.43 -13.60
N ARG A 205 16.63 -8.70 -14.00
CA ARG A 205 17.58 -9.78 -13.66
C ARG A 205 18.50 -10.09 -14.84
N THR A 206 19.81 -10.03 -14.61
CA THR A 206 20.82 -10.22 -15.67
C THR A 206 21.16 -11.68 -15.96
N CYS A 207 21.70 -11.95 -17.16
CA CYS A 207 22.10 -13.29 -17.62
C CYS A 207 23.05 -14.02 -16.65
N ASN A 208 24.14 -13.39 -16.19
CA ASN A 208 25.04 -13.97 -15.20
C ASN A 208 24.41 -14.12 -13.80
N GLN A 209 23.29 -13.46 -13.52
CA GLN A 209 22.53 -13.59 -12.26
C GLN A 209 21.24 -14.44 -12.41
N ALA A 210 21.17 -15.32 -13.40
CA ALA A 210 20.04 -16.23 -13.67
C ALA A 210 18.74 -15.56 -14.14
N GLY A 211 18.86 -14.45 -14.86
CA GLY A 211 17.79 -13.84 -15.64
C GLY A 211 18.09 -13.89 -17.13
N THR A 212 17.48 -12.95 -17.87
CA THR A 212 17.56 -12.88 -19.33
C THR A 212 18.06 -11.54 -19.87
N TYR A 213 18.25 -10.55 -19.00
CA TYR A 213 18.72 -9.23 -19.42
C TYR A 213 20.25 -9.23 -19.69
N PRO A 214 20.73 -8.63 -20.79
CA PRO A 214 22.16 -8.64 -21.12
C PRO A 214 23.04 -7.93 -20.07
N ASP A 215 24.26 -8.43 -19.88
CA ASP A 215 25.21 -8.00 -18.85
C ASP A 215 26.53 -7.41 -19.39
N ASP A 216 26.54 -7.00 -20.66
CA ASP A 216 27.59 -6.13 -21.17
C ASP A 216 27.51 -4.72 -20.53
N PRO A 217 28.61 -3.96 -20.45
CA PRO A 217 28.64 -2.67 -19.75
C PRO A 217 27.62 -1.63 -20.25
N GLU A 218 27.29 -1.64 -21.54
CA GLU A 218 26.30 -0.72 -22.13
C GLU A 218 24.88 -1.10 -21.69
N SER A 219 24.59 -2.40 -21.66
CA SER A 219 23.33 -2.93 -21.14
C SER A 219 23.18 -2.74 -19.63
N ILE A 220 24.24 -2.85 -18.83
CA ILE A 220 24.21 -2.49 -17.40
C ILE A 220 23.86 -1.01 -17.21
N GLY A 221 24.39 -0.10 -18.03
CA GLY A 221 23.98 1.30 -18.05
C GLY A 221 22.46 1.46 -18.29
N ARG A 222 21.94 0.79 -19.34
CA ARG A 222 20.49 0.76 -19.62
C ARG A 222 19.66 0.12 -18.50
N MET A 223 20.15 -0.94 -17.85
CA MET A 223 19.48 -1.56 -16.70
C MET A 223 19.28 -0.55 -15.56
N MET A 224 20.29 0.28 -15.29
CA MET A 224 20.16 1.32 -14.28
C MET A 224 19.13 2.39 -14.68
N GLU A 225 18.96 2.72 -15.97
CA GLU A 225 17.83 3.57 -16.41
C GLU A 225 16.46 2.91 -16.17
N LEU A 226 16.35 1.59 -16.35
CA LEU A 226 15.14 0.83 -16.07
C LEU A 226 14.84 0.75 -14.56
N LEU A 227 15.85 0.64 -13.70
CA LEU A 227 15.66 0.73 -12.24
C LEU A 227 15.27 2.15 -11.81
N HIS A 228 15.82 3.21 -12.43
CA HIS A 228 15.34 4.59 -12.25
C HIS A 228 13.91 4.78 -12.79
N LEU A 229 13.48 4.02 -13.80
CA LEU A 229 12.07 3.98 -14.21
C LEU A 229 11.20 3.34 -13.12
N GLY A 230 11.69 2.32 -12.43
CA GLY A 230 11.04 1.73 -11.25
C GLY A 230 10.89 2.72 -10.08
N LEU A 231 11.93 3.49 -9.73
CA LEU A 231 11.85 4.59 -8.75
C LEU A 231 10.78 5.62 -9.13
N ARG A 232 10.87 6.17 -10.35
CA ARG A 232 9.86 7.11 -10.90
C ARG A 232 8.48 6.47 -11.05
N GLY A 233 8.43 5.14 -11.13
CA GLY A 233 7.24 4.32 -11.15
C GLY A 233 6.53 4.27 -9.80
N GLY A 234 7.20 4.57 -8.69
CA GLY A 234 6.68 4.40 -7.34
C GLY A 234 6.50 2.92 -6.98
N MET A 235 7.47 2.08 -7.37
CA MET A 235 7.49 0.66 -6.99
C MET A 235 7.85 0.54 -5.50
N GLU A 236 7.24 -0.40 -4.80
CA GLU A 236 7.41 -0.59 -3.36
C GLU A 236 8.79 -1.15 -3.03
N VAL A 237 9.30 -2.06 -3.86
CA VAL A 237 10.65 -2.63 -3.74
C VAL A 237 11.35 -2.56 -5.09
N LEU A 238 12.63 -2.19 -5.08
CA LEU A 238 13.55 -2.38 -6.20
C LEU A 238 14.58 -3.45 -5.86
N ASP A 239 14.72 -4.42 -6.75
CA ASP A 239 15.76 -5.42 -6.66
C ASP A 239 17.02 -4.90 -7.39
N VAL A 240 18.05 -4.57 -6.63
CA VAL A 240 19.26 -3.88 -7.10
C VAL A 240 20.44 -4.84 -7.08
N GLU A 241 20.94 -5.20 -8.26
CA GLU A 241 22.08 -6.11 -8.40
C GLU A 241 23.39 -5.48 -7.93
N ALA A 242 23.88 -5.91 -6.76
CA ALA A 242 25.07 -5.34 -6.12
C ALA A 242 26.39 -5.72 -6.82
N ALA A 243 26.39 -6.78 -7.65
CA ALA A 243 27.55 -7.29 -8.38
C ALA A 243 28.20 -6.28 -9.34
N TRP A 244 27.42 -5.31 -9.85
CA TRP A 244 27.90 -4.33 -10.83
C TRP A 244 28.71 -3.18 -10.23
N GLY A 245 28.90 -3.19 -8.90
CA GLY A 245 29.73 -2.21 -8.19
C GLY A 245 29.09 -0.83 -8.05
N ARG A 246 29.65 -0.03 -7.14
CA ARG A 246 29.12 1.29 -6.76
C ARG A 246 29.00 2.26 -7.94
N GLU A 247 29.90 2.18 -8.93
CA GLU A 247 29.84 3.04 -10.12
C GLU A 247 28.53 2.87 -10.90
N ALA A 248 27.96 1.66 -10.94
CA ALA A 248 26.71 1.39 -11.63
C ALA A 248 25.48 1.75 -10.78
N TRP A 249 25.41 1.28 -9.52
CA TRP A 249 24.20 1.46 -8.69
C TRP A 249 24.19 2.71 -7.80
N GLY A 250 25.33 3.39 -7.60
CA GLY A 250 25.48 4.46 -6.60
C GLY A 250 24.48 5.59 -6.75
N GLY A 251 24.35 6.13 -7.96
CA GLY A 251 23.39 7.22 -8.24
C GLY A 251 21.93 6.81 -8.06
N LEU A 252 21.58 5.54 -8.31
CA LEU A 252 20.22 5.01 -8.07
C LEU A 252 19.89 5.02 -6.57
N VAL A 253 20.85 4.64 -5.73
CA VAL A 253 20.69 4.60 -4.27
C VAL A 253 20.61 6.00 -3.68
N GLU A 254 21.44 6.93 -4.16
CA GLU A 254 21.40 8.35 -3.80
C GLU A 254 20.05 8.99 -4.15
N ASP A 255 19.56 8.80 -5.39
CA ASP A 255 18.23 9.27 -5.82
C ASP A 255 17.12 8.65 -4.93
N ALA A 256 17.19 7.35 -4.64
CA ALA A 256 16.19 6.64 -3.83
C ALA A 256 16.08 7.21 -2.40
N LYS A 257 17.22 7.47 -1.74
CA LYS A 257 17.27 7.92 -0.35
C LYS A 257 17.08 9.43 -0.20
N GLU A 258 17.75 10.24 -1.02
CA GLU A 258 17.71 11.71 -0.87
C GLU A 258 16.50 12.33 -1.59
N LYS A 259 16.34 12.05 -2.88
CA LYS A 259 15.32 12.67 -3.73
C LYS A 259 13.93 12.03 -3.56
N TYR A 260 13.87 10.72 -3.42
CA TYR A 260 12.62 9.98 -3.17
C TYR A 260 12.38 9.66 -1.68
N GLN A 261 13.25 10.13 -0.78
CA GLN A 261 13.09 10.07 0.68
C GLN A 261 12.88 8.65 1.25
N GLY A 262 13.48 7.63 0.61
CA GLY A 262 13.38 6.23 1.06
C GLY A 262 12.01 5.59 0.89
N LYS A 263 11.12 6.14 0.05
CA LYS A 263 9.76 5.62 -0.17
C LYS A 263 9.69 4.33 -0.99
N THR A 264 10.76 3.99 -1.69
CA THR A 264 10.95 2.69 -2.34
C THR A 264 12.02 1.93 -1.58
N LEU A 265 11.71 0.71 -1.14
CA LEU A 265 12.64 -0.14 -0.42
C LEU A 265 13.69 -0.72 -1.38
N LEU A 266 14.96 -0.71 -0.97
CA LEU A 266 16.06 -1.25 -1.76
C LEU A 266 16.39 -2.67 -1.29
N LEU A 267 16.21 -3.65 -2.18
CA LEU A 267 16.60 -5.03 -1.98
C LEU A 267 17.92 -5.29 -2.71
N GLY A 268 19.04 -5.15 -2.01
CA GLY A 268 20.36 -5.41 -2.59
C GLY A 268 20.56 -6.90 -2.82
N SER A 269 20.85 -7.30 -4.05
CA SER A 269 20.87 -8.72 -4.45
C SER A 269 22.13 -9.19 -5.14
N HIS A 270 22.42 -10.47 -4.94
CA HIS A 270 23.40 -11.21 -5.73
C HIS A 270 22.98 -12.68 -5.94
N HIS A 271 23.15 -13.17 -7.17
CA HIS A 271 22.93 -14.57 -7.53
C HIS A 271 24.23 -15.16 -8.09
N VAL A 272 24.60 -16.36 -7.62
CA VAL A 272 25.79 -17.10 -8.09
C VAL A 272 25.35 -18.43 -8.72
N PRO A 273 24.87 -18.44 -9.98
CA PRO A 273 24.26 -19.63 -10.58
C PRO A 273 25.23 -20.62 -11.24
N LYS A 274 26.53 -20.30 -11.31
CA LYS A 274 27.54 -21.07 -12.06
C LYS A 274 28.72 -21.58 -11.21
N GLU A 275 28.86 -21.07 -9.99
CA GLU A 275 30.05 -21.27 -9.15
C GLU A 275 29.63 -21.59 -7.71
N ILE A 276 30.36 -22.51 -7.06
CA ILE A 276 30.18 -22.84 -5.64
C ILE A 276 31.13 -21.95 -4.84
N ILE A 277 30.58 -21.10 -3.97
CA ILE A 277 31.36 -20.15 -3.17
C ILE A 277 31.59 -20.65 -1.74
N GLY A 278 32.70 -20.23 -1.13
CA GLY A 278 33.01 -20.51 0.27
C GLY A 278 32.38 -19.53 1.25
N ASP A 279 32.42 -19.86 2.54
CA ASP A 279 31.81 -19.08 3.64
C ASP A 279 32.21 -17.61 3.67
N ASP A 280 33.51 -17.31 3.53
CA ASP A 280 34.02 -15.94 3.60
C ASP A 280 33.57 -15.11 2.39
N GLU A 281 33.40 -15.75 1.24
CA GLU A 281 32.84 -15.11 0.05
C GLU A 281 31.33 -14.90 0.18
N ALA A 282 30.60 -15.87 0.74
CA ALA A 282 29.18 -15.71 1.07
C ALA A 282 28.95 -14.55 2.05
N ARG A 283 29.80 -14.42 3.08
CA ARG A 283 29.79 -13.27 4.01
C ARG A 283 30.08 -11.96 3.29
N ARG A 284 31.13 -11.91 2.48
CA ARG A 284 31.50 -10.72 1.70
C ARG A 284 30.39 -10.28 0.75
N TRP A 285 29.69 -11.20 0.09
CA TRP A 285 28.53 -10.86 -0.73
C TRP A 285 27.35 -10.36 0.10
N GLY A 286 27.17 -10.87 1.33
CA GLY A 286 26.22 -10.33 2.31
C GLY A 286 26.51 -8.85 2.62
N GLU A 287 27.78 -8.51 2.83
CA GLU A 287 28.25 -7.14 3.07
C GLU A 287 28.05 -6.24 1.85
N ILE A 288 28.43 -6.70 0.65
CA ILE A 288 28.27 -5.96 -0.61
C ILE A 288 26.79 -5.69 -0.91
N CYS A 289 25.90 -6.66 -0.66
CA CYS A 289 24.46 -6.50 -0.85
C CYS A 289 23.81 -5.54 0.16
N GLN A 290 24.51 -5.07 1.20
CA GLN A 290 24.01 -3.98 2.02
C GLN A 290 23.98 -2.63 1.29
N LEU A 291 24.58 -2.52 0.10
CA LEU A 291 24.69 -1.27 -0.69
C LEU A 291 25.26 -0.12 0.17
N GLU A 292 26.44 -0.36 0.76
CA GLU A 292 27.09 0.54 1.74
C GLU A 292 26.28 0.87 3.01
N GLY A 293 25.24 0.08 3.29
CA GLY A 293 24.35 0.23 4.44
C GLY A 293 22.96 0.74 4.08
N GLU A 294 22.75 1.22 2.85
CA GLU A 294 21.50 1.81 2.39
C GLU A 294 20.42 0.80 1.97
N ALA A 295 20.77 -0.47 1.73
CA ALA A 295 19.77 -1.49 1.41
C ALA A 295 18.79 -1.70 2.58
N ASP A 296 17.50 -1.78 2.30
CA ASP A 296 16.46 -2.04 3.29
C ASP A 296 16.29 -3.56 3.54
N GLY A 297 16.71 -4.38 2.56
CA GLY A 297 16.86 -5.83 2.69
C GLY A 297 17.97 -6.40 1.79
N VAL A 298 18.35 -7.65 2.02
CA VAL A 298 19.45 -8.35 1.32
C VAL A 298 18.96 -9.67 0.69
N LYS A 299 19.36 -9.98 -0.55
CA LYS A 299 18.95 -11.19 -1.30
C LYS A 299 20.15 -11.93 -1.90
N LEU A 300 20.61 -13.01 -1.25
CA LEU A 300 21.69 -13.87 -1.75
C LEU A 300 21.15 -15.24 -2.17
N ILE A 301 21.40 -15.59 -3.44
CA ILE A 301 20.99 -16.85 -4.06
C ILE A 301 22.23 -17.61 -4.54
N LEU A 302 22.61 -18.67 -3.84
CA LEU A 302 23.89 -19.36 -4.03
C LEU A 302 23.75 -20.67 -4.81
N SER A 303 24.76 -21.05 -5.59
CA SER A 303 24.97 -22.46 -5.95
C SER A 303 25.79 -23.15 -4.86
N VAL A 304 25.46 -24.40 -4.61
CA VAL A 304 26.04 -25.21 -3.53
C VAL A 304 26.34 -26.61 -4.07
N GLU A 305 27.36 -27.26 -3.51
CA GLU A 305 27.73 -28.62 -3.90
C GLU A 305 26.64 -29.62 -3.50
N GLU A 306 26.40 -30.63 -4.34
CA GLU A 306 25.41 -31.67 -4.05
C GLU A 306 25.87 -32.52 -2.85
N GLY A 307 25.19 -32.34 -1.71
CA GLY A 307 25.55 -32.96 -0.42
C GLY A 307 26.44 -32.11 0.49
N GLY A 308 26.81 -30.89 0.10
CA GLY A 308 27.52 -29.93 0.96
C GLY A 308 26.64 -29.29 2.04
N ASP A 309 27.24 -28.68 3.07
CA ASP A 309 26.48 -27.98 4.13
C ASP A 309 25.99 -26.60 3.66
N VAL A 310 24.87 -26.62 2.95
CA VAL A 310 24.11 -25.44 2.50
C VAL A 310 23.82 -24.47 3.67
N LYS A 311 23.69 -24.96 4.91
CA LYS A 311 23.30 -24.14 6.07
C LYS A 311 24.45 -23.29 6.58
N GLN A 312 25.70 -23.64 6.28
CA GLN A 312 26.89 -22.88 6.66
C GLN A 312 27.05 -21.63 5.78
N ALA A 313 27.12 -21.79 4.45
CA ALA A 313 27.24 -20.66 3.53
C ALA A 313 26.06 -19.67 3.65
N LEU A 314 24.83 -20.15 3.81
CA LEU A 314 23.65 -19.29 4.02
C LEU A 314 23.64 -18.58 5.39
N ARG A 315 24.31 -19.13 6.41
CA ARG A 315 24.54 -18.43 7.68
C ARG A 315 25.55 -17.31 7.50
N CYS A 316 26.66 -17.57 6.83
CA CYS A 316 27.69 -16.57 6.58
C CYS A 316 27.15 -15.40 5.72
N ALA A 317 26.30 -15.68 4.73
CA ALA A 317 25.54 -14.65 4.01
C ALA A 317 24.68 -13.76 4.94
N ARG A 318 23.97 -14.36 5.90
CA ARG A 318 23.14 -13.63 6.90
C ARG A 318 23.99 -12.84 7.91
N GLU A 319 25.17 -13.35 8.29
CA GLU A 319 26.14 -12.62 9.10
C GLU A 319 26.62 -11.35 8.35
N GLY A 320 27.00 -11.52 7.09
CA GLY A 320 27.46 -10.42 6.23
C GLY A 320 26.39 -9.36 5.95
N ALA A 321 25.10 -9.73 5.98
CA ALA A 321 23.99 -8.80 5.81
C ALA A 321 23.76 -7.82 6.99
N GLY A 322 24.58 -7.88 8.06
CA GLY A 322 24.60 -6.86 9.11
C GLY A 322 23.32 -6.78 9.95
N GLY A 323 22.53 -7.85 10.00
CA GLY A 323 21.25 -7.89 10.71
C GLY A 323 20.06 -7.33 9.93
N LYS A 324 20.24 -6.91 8.67
CA LYS A 324 19.13 -6.53 7.78
C LYS A 324 18.24 -7.74 7.46
N PRO A 325 16.95 -7.55 7.14
CA PRO A 325 16.09 -8.61 6.63
C PRO A 325 16.75 -9.29 5.41
N THR A 326 16.90 -10.61 5.47
CA THR A 326 17.74 -11.35 4.52
C THR A 326 17.00 -12.53 3.91
N ILE A 327 16.90 -12.52 2.57
CA ILE A 327 16.60 -13.68 1.75
C ILE A 327 17.93 -14.38 1.47
N ALA A 328 18.15 -15.56 2.06
CA ALA A 328 19.35 -16.37 1.78
C ALA A 328 18.91 -17.79 1.45
N MET A 329 19.17 -18.23 0.21
CA MET A 329 18.74 -19.52 -0.32
C MET A 329 19.77 -20.11 -1.29
N ALA A 330 19.66 -21.40 -1.55
CA ALA A 330 20.40 -22.11 -2.58
C ALA A 330 19.55 -22.44 -3.81
N LEU A 331 20.21 -22.67 -4.94
CA LEU A 331 19.58 -23.02 -6.22
C LEU A 331 19.29 -24.52 -6.37
N GLY A 332 18.46 -24.84 -7.36
CA GLY A 332 18.12 -26.22 -7.74
C GLY A 332 17.26 -26.96 -6.72
N VAL A 333 17.13 -28.28 -6.91
CA VAL A 333 16.31 -29.15 -6.06
C VAL A 333 16.91 -29.28 -4.66
N VAL A 334 18.23 -29.36 -4.54
CA VAL A 334 18.97 -29.36 -3.27
C VAL A 334 18.66 -28.09 -2.46
N GLY A 335 18.44 -26.96 -3.14
CA GLY A 335 18.04 -25.70 -2.53
C GLY A 335 16.62 -25.64 -1.94
N GLN A 336 15.74 -26.63 -2.16
CA GLN A 336 14.37 -26.58 -1.64
C GLN A 336 14.30 -26.45 -0.12
N GLU A 337 15.17 -27.12 0.64
CA GLU A 337 15.19 -26.99 2.10
C GLU A 337 15.47 -25.53 2.52
N SER A 338 16.36 -24.83 1.81
CA SER A 338 16.68 -23.43 2.11
C SER A 338 15.51 -22.47 1.89
N ARG A 339 14.58 -22.77 0.95
CA ARG A 339 13.33 -22.01 0.76
C ARG A 339 12.39 -22.19 1.95
N VAL A 340 12.28 -23.42 2.45
CA VAL A 340 11.50 -23.74 3.66
C VAL A 340 12.11 -23.04 4.88
N LEU A 341 13.44 -23.02 5.01
CA LEU A 341 14.14 -22.40 6.14
C LEU A 341 14.26 -20.87 6.07
N ASN A 342 14.04 -20.23 4.92
CA ASN A 342 14.12 -18.77 4.76
C ASN A 342 12.82 -18.11 5.24
N PRO A 343 12.73 -17.48 6.43
CA PRO A 343 11.43 -17.04 6.96
C PRO A 343 10.87 -15.84 6.19
N THR A 344 11.75 -14.94 5.74
CA THR A 344 11.40 -13.59 5.29
C THR A 344 11.38 -13.46 3.77
N PHE A 345 10.28 -12.92 3.25
CA PHE A 345 10.10 -12.44 1.88
C PHE A 345 10.61 -13.42 0.81
N THR A 346 10.16 -14.67 0.90
CA THR A 346 10.66 -15.77 0.07
C THR A 346 10.10 -15.65 -1.36
N PRO A 347 10.92 -15.65 -2.42
CA PRO A 347 10.43 -15.75 -3.79
C PRO A 347 9.82 -17.12 -4.04
N VAL A 348 8.55 -17.13 -4.45
CA VAL A 348 7.76 -18.33 -4.75
C VAL A 348 7.27 -18.35 -6.18
N THR A 349 6.93 -19.54 -6.66
CA THR A 349 6.00 -19.70 -7.78
C THR A 349 4.59 -19.89 -7.22
N HIS A 350 3.59 -20.19 -8.05
CA HIS A 350 2.24 -20.44 -7.59
C HIS A 350 1.56 -21.46 -8.52
N GLY A 351 0.83 -22.43 -7.97
CA GLY A 351 0.28 -23.57 -8.72
C GLY A 351 -0.73 -23.22 -9.82
N ALA A 352 -1.26 -21.99 -9.82
CA ALA A 352 -2.09 -21.48 -10.91
C ALA A 352 -1.30 -20.82 -12.06
N LEU A 353 0.00 -20.55 -11.94
CA LEU A 353 0.78 -19.95 -13.03
C LEU A 353 0.91 -20.95 -14.21
N PRO A 354 0.71 -20.50 -15.47
CA PRO A 354 0.83 -21.37 -16.64
C PRO A 354 2.29 -21.75 -16.98
N PHE A 355 3.29 -21.12 -16.35
CA PHE A 355 4.71 -21.32 -16.62
C PHE A 355 5.49 -21.56 -15.32
N VAL A 356 6.29 -22.64 -15.28
CA VAL A 356 7.20 -22.92 -14.16
C VAL A 356 8.33 -21.89 -14.17
N ALA A 357 8.46 -21.13 -13.09
CA ALA A 357 9.29 -19.94 -13.07
C ALA A 357 10.80 -20.21 -12.88
N ALA A 358 11.20 -21.26 -12.14
CA ALA A 358 12.54 -21.86 -12.21
C ALA A 358 12.55 -23.30 -11.62
N PRO A 359 13.51 -24.17 -12.01
CA PRO A 359 13.66 -25.49 -11.40
C PRO A 359 13.88 -25.43 -9.87
N GLY A 360 13.11 -26.20 -9.11
CA GLY A 360 13.22 -26.25 -7.65
C GLY A 360 12.59 -25.07 -6.89
N GLN A 361 11.84 -24.19 -7.56
CA GLN A 361 10.92 -23.30 -6.85
C GLN A 361 9.76 -24.08 -6.22
N LEU A 362 9.23 -23.52 -5.14
CA LEU A 362 8.06 -24.00 -4.42
C LEU A 362 7.02 -22.86 -4.38
N SER A 363 5.76 -23.22 -4.18
CA SER A 363 4.68 -22.30 -3.82
C SER A 363 4.75 -21.87 -2.35
N ALA A 364 4.02 -20.81 -1.99
CA ALA A 364 3.89 -20.43 -0.58
C ALA A 364 3.15 -21.51 0.23
N GLU A 365 2.12 -22.14 -0.37
CA GLU A 365 1.42 -23.32 0.17
C GLU A 365 2.39 -24.45 0.54
N GLU A 366 3.16 -25.00 -0.42
CA GLU A 366 4.13 -26.09 -0.16
C GLU A 366 5.20 -25.71 0.87
N ILE A 367 5.62 -24.44 0.92
CA ILE A 367 6.57 -23.97 1.93
C ILE A 367 5.92 -23.94 3.31
N MET A 368 4.70 -23.42 3.42
CA MET A 368 3.98 -23.34 4.70
C MET A 368 3.63 -24.72 5.24
N GLU A 369 3.18 -25.66 4.39
CA GLU A 369 2.99 -27.07 4.77
C GLU A 369 4.26 -27.66 5.39
N ARG A 370 5.39 -27.58 4.67
CA ARG A 370 6.69 -28.10 5.17
C ARG A 370 7.16 -27.39 6.45
N ARG A 371 6.86 -26.09 6.62
CA ARG A 371 7.15 -25.34 7.86
C ARG A 371 6.30 -25.80 9.04
N VAL A 372 5.03 -26.09 8.81
CA VAL A 372 4.11 -26.59 9.84
C VAL A 372 4.46 -28.02 10.23
N GLU A 373 4.64 -28.92 9.26
CA GLU A 373 5.05 -30.30 9.49
C GLU A 373 6.43 -30.40 10.17
N GLY A 374 7.38 -29.55 9.75
CA GLY A 374 8.71 -29.45 10.35
C GLY A 374 8.76 -28.73 11.71
N GLY A 375 7.62 -28.23 12.22
CA GLY A 375 7.56 -27.52 13.51
C GLY A 375 8.22 -26.14 13.52
N LEU A 376 8.55 -25.57 12.35
CA LEU A 376 9.13 -24.22 12.21
C LEU A 376 8.09 -23.12 12.49
N VAL A 377 6.80 -23.41 12.28
CA VAL A 377 5.69 -22.53 12.66
C VAL A 377 4.91 -23.16 13.80
N GLY A 378 5.20 -22.71 15.03
CA GLY A 378 4.53 -23.19 16.23
C GLY A 378 3.05 -22.81 16.27
N LYS A 379 2.18 -23.77 16.61
CA LYS A 379 0.75 -23.52 16.79
C LYS A 379 0.50 -22.53 17.94
N LYS A 380 -0.51 -21.68 17.76
CA LYS A 380 -0.99 -20.65 18.70
C LYS A 380 -2.50 -20.59 18.63
N THR A 381 -3.13 -20.07 19.68
CA THR A 381 -4.57 -19.79 19.73
C THR A 381 -4.80 -18.29 19.82
N TYR A 382 -5.63 -17.78 18.92
CA TYR A 382 -6.13 -16.42 18.91
C TYR A 382 -7.57 -16.39 19.41
N TRP A 383 -8.04 -15.24 19.87
CA TRP A 383 -9.32 -15.15 20.59
C TRP A 383 -10.18 -13.98 20.11
N ILE A 384 -11.50 -14.10 20.29
CA ILE A 384 -12.40 -12.95 20.43
C ILE A 384 -12.91 -12.89 21.88
N LEU A 385 -12.44 -11.89 22.63
CA LEU A 385 -12.85 -11.59 24.00
C LEU A 385 -14.05 -10.64 24.01
N GLY A 386 -15.14 -11.02 24.67
CA GLY A 386 -16.36 -10.22 24.77
C GLY A 386 -17.38 -10.85 25.70
N ARG A 387 -18.60 -10.32 25.69
CA ARG A 387 -19.72 -10.87 26.46
C ARG A 387 -21.01 -10.91 25.64
N ASN A 388 -21.71 -12.04 25.69
CA ASN A 388 -22.87 -12.38 24.86
C ASN A 388 -22.54 -12.30 23.35
N ILE A 389 -21.47 -12.95 22.91
CA ILE A 389 -20.94 -12.91 21.53
C ILE A 389 -21.12 -14.20 20.69
N PRO A 390 -22.15 -15.06 20.87
CA PRO A 390 -22.32 -16.25 20.04
C PRO A 390 -22.55 -15.88 18.55
N TYR A 391 -23.06 -14.67 18.27
CA TYR A 391 -23.34 -14.17 16.93
C TYR A 391 -22.11 -13.75 16.11
N THR A 392 -20.94 -13.56 16.73
CA THR A 392 -19.79 -12.95 16.03
C THR A 392 -19.22 -13.85 14.93
N LEU A 393 -18.87 -13.22 13.81
CA LEU A 393 -18.24 -13.86 12.65
C LEU A 393 -16.71 -13.99 12.79
N SER A 394 -16.08 -13.42 13.83
CA SER A 394 -14.60 -13.34 13.93
C SER A 394 -13.88 -14.70 13.81
N PRO A 395 -14.35 -15.80 14.45
CA PRO A 395 -13.71 -17.12 14.27
C PRO A 395 -13.83 -17.69 12.85
N ALA A 396 -14.93 -17.42 12.16
CA ALA A 396 -15.08 -17.83 10.77
C ALA A 396 -14.13 -17.01 9.87
N LEU A 397 -14.05 -15.70 10.11
CA LEU A 397 -13.21 -14.76 9.38
C LEU A 397 -11.71 -15.09 9.52
N HIS A 398 -11.22 -15.08 10.75
CA HIS A 398 -9.80 -15.29 11.03
C HIS A 398 -9.38 -16.73 10.79
N GLY A 399 -10.21 -17.71 11.16
CA GLY A 399 -9.95 -19.11 10.87
C GLY A 399 -9.90 -19.44 9.37
N LEU A 400 -10.70 -18.75 8.53
CA LEU A 400 -10.56 -18.88 7.07
C LEU A 400 -9.26 -18.21 6.58
N ALA A 401 -8.98 -16.99 7.04
CA ALA A 401 -7.77 -16.27 6.65
C ALA A 401 -6.50 -17.05 6.98
N MET A 402 -6.37 -17.57 8.21
CA MET A 402 -5.25 -18.41 8.66
C MET A 402 -5.05 -19.64 7.76
N ARG A 403 -6.12 -20.39 7.47
CA ARG A 403 -6.04 -21.57 6.59
C ARG A 403 -5.64 -21.23 5.16
N THR A 404 -6.15 -20.11 4.63
CA THR A 404 -5.84 -19.65 3.26
C THR A 404 -4.34 -19.39 3.09
N VAL A 405 -3.67 -18.88 4.12
CA VAL A 405 -2.22 -18.60 4.09
C VAL A 405 -1.36 -19.70 4.76
N GLY A 406 -1.90 -20.90 4.97
CA GLY A 406 -1.19 -22.06 5.51
C GLY A 406 -0.77 -21.97 6.99
N LEU A 407 -1.36 -21.06 7.78
CA LEU A 407 -1.03 -20.89 9.19
C LEU A 407 -1.76 -21.91 10.09
N PRO A 408 -1.08 -22.59 11.04
CA PRO A 408 -1.63 -23.70 11.82
C PRO A 408 -2.43 -23.25 13.07
N HIS A 409 -2.81 -21.97 13.14
CA HIS A 409 -3.37 -21.36 14.35
C HIS A 409 -4.88 -21.61 14.48
N ASP A 410 -5.36 -21.66 15.73
CA ASP A 410 -6.79 -21.67 16.03
C ASP A 410 -7.29 -20.24 16.31
N TYR A 411 -8.60 -20.02 16.15
CA TYR A 411 -9.27 -18.80 16.58
C TYR A 411 -10.56 -19.13 17.34
N GLU A 412 -10.60 -18.80 18.63
CA GLU A 412 -11.64 -19.22 19.58
C GLU A 412 -12.43 -18.05 20.19
N LYS A 413 -13.48 -18.36 20.97
CA LYS A 413 -14.34 -17.35 21.63
C LYS A 413 -14.12 -17.39 23.14
N ALA A 414 -13.73 -16.24 23.72
CA ALA A 414 -13.79 -15.99 25.15
C ALA A 414 -15.04 -15.14 25.45
N ASP A 415 -16.20 -15.81 25.58
CA ASP A 415 -17.47 -15.20 25.98
C ASP A 415 -17.62 -15.30 27.50
N VAL A 416 -17.22 -14.24 28.21
CA VAL A 416 -17.02 -14.25 29.66
C VAL A 416 -17.93 -13.25 30.37
N GLY A 417 -18.20 -13.51 31.67
CA GLY A 417 -19.01 -12.63 32.51
C GLY A 417 -18.22 -11.43 33.01
N LYS A 418 -16.94 -11.65 33.33
CA LYS A 418 -15.93 -10.67 33.73
C LYS A 418 -14.65 -10.87 32.93
N ILE A 419 -13.82 -9.84 32.85
CA ILE A 419 -12.58 -9.91 32.06
C ILE A 419 -11.53 -10.82 32.72
N GLU A 420 -11.49 -10.80 34.06
CA GLU A 420 -10.57 -11.57 34.91
C GLU A 420 -10.69 -13.07 34.66
N ASP A 421 -11.92 -13.56 34.41
CA ASP A 421 -12.20 -14.97 34.09
C ASP A 421 -11.38 -15.49 32.90
N PHE A 422 -10.94 -14.60 32.00
CA PHE A 422 -10.06 -14.93 30.87
C PHE A 422 -8.60 -14.52 31.12
N VAL A 423 -8.34 -13.26 31.52
CA VAL A 423 -6.95 -12.76 31.63
C VAL A 423 -6.15 -13.33 32.80
N GLU A 424 -6.84 -13.93 33.79
CA GLU A 424 -6.18 -14.69 34.86
C GLU A 424 -5.92 -16.16 34.50
N GLY A 425 -6.49 -16.67 33.41
CA GLY A 425 -6.38 -18.07 32.99
C GLY A 425 -5.13 -18.41 32.16
N GLU A 426 -4.88 -19.71 32.00
CA GLU A 426 -3.76 -20.23 31.20
C GLU A 426 -3.92 -19.93 29.69
N ASP A 427 -5.15 -19.84 29.17
CA ASP A 427 -5.42 -19.47 27.79
C ASP A 427 -4.92 -18.05 27.44
N TRP A 428 -4.97 -17.14 28.42
CA TRP A 428 -4.32 -15.83 28.31
C TRP A 428 -2.84 -15.91 28.66
N LYS A 429 -2.45 -16.51 29.79
CA LYS A 429 -1.06 -16.42 30.32
C LYS A 429 -0.03 -17.30 29.61
N GLY A 430 -0.46 -18.42 29.03
CA GLY A 430 0.42 -19.42 28.42
C GLY A 430 1.14 -18.96 27.17
N VAL A 431 2.22 -19.67 26.81
CA VAL A 431 2.97 -19.44 25.57
C VAL A 431 2.20 -19.76 24.29
N GLY A 432 1.01 -20.37 24.40
CA GLY A 432 0.12 -20.65 23.27
C GLY A 432 -0.70 -19.44 22.80
N PHE A 433 -0.81 -18.36 23.57
CA PHE A 433 -1.61 -17.19 23.22
C PHE A 433 -0.98 -16.38 22.07
N GLY A 434 -1.65 -16.32 20.91
CA GLY A 434 -1.17 -15.53 19.76
C GLY A 434 -1.61 -14.07 19.80
N GLY A 435 -2.78 -13.80 20.38
CA GLY A 435 -3.42 -12.49 20.34
C GLY A 435 -4.93 -12.59 20.58
N SER A 436 -5.60 -11.43 20.67
CA SER A 436 -7.05 -11.40 20.89
C SER A 436 -7.69 -10.17 20.25
N SER A 437 -8.76 -10.35 19.49
CA SER A 437 -9.73 -9.29 19.25
C SER A 437 -10.52 -9.05 20.53
N VAL A 438 -10.83 -7.79 20.84
CA VAL A 438 -11.60 -7.42 22.02
C VAL A 438 -12.85 -6.67 21.56
N THR A 439 -14.00 -7.05 22.10
CA THR A 439 -15.28 -6.42 21.80
C THR A 439 -16.03 -6.01 23.07
N ILE A 440 -17.26 -5.55 22.92
CA ILE A 440 -18.11 -5.04 24.00
C ILE A 440 -18.25 -6.11 25.11
N PRO A 441 -18.13 -5.76 26.40
CA PRO A 441 -17.86 -4.41 26.94
C PRO A 441 -16.37 -4.08 27.16
N TYR A 442 -15.45 -5.01 26.89
CA TYR A 442 -14.09 -5.01 27.46
C TYR A 442 -13.05 -4.11 26.77
N LYS A 443 -13.40 -3.37 25.70
CA LYS A 443 -12.43 -2.58 24.91
C LYS A 443 -11.67 -1.50 25.72
N GLU A 444 -12.31 -0.91 26.71
CA GLU A 444 -11.66 0.07 27.61
C GLU A 444 -10.92 -0.64 28.76
N GLU A 445 -11.50 -1.74 29.26
CA GLU A 445 -11.01 -2.43 30.44
C GLU A 445 -9.76 -3.29 30.20
N ILE A 446 -9.63 -3.89 29.02
CA ILE A 446 -8.46 -4.70 28.63
C ILE A 446 -7.16 -3.91 28.73
N MET A 447 -7.20 -2.58 28.56
CA MET A 447 -6.02 -1.70 28.61
C MET A 447 -5.24 -1.78 29.93
N LYS A 448 -5.87 -2.23 31.02
CA LYS A 448 -5.22 -2.44 32.33
C LYS A 448 -4.27 -3.66 32.35
N TYR A 449 -4.39 -4.57 31.39
CA TYR A 449 -3.71 -5.87 31.35
C TYR A 449 -2.69 -5.99 30.19
N LEU A 450 -2.26 -4.84 29.64
CA LEU A 450 -1.35 -4.75 28.51
C LEU A 450 -0.08 -4.02 28.92
N ASP A 451 1.07 -4.49 28.43
CA ASP A 451 2.37 -3.89 28.70
C ASP A 451 2.57 -2.59 27.91
N GLU A 452 1.93 -2.49 26.74
CA GLU A 452 1.93 -1.29 25.90
C GLU A 452 0.56 -1.08 25.25
N VAL A 453 0.17 0.18 25.06
CA VAL A 453 -0.96 0.58 24.20
C VAL A 453 -0.45 1.60 23.20
N LYS A 454 -0.63 1.35 21.90
CA LYS A 454 -0.21 2.26 20.82
C LYS A 454 -0.94 3.59 20.88
N ASP A 455 -0.33 4.63 20.31
CA ASP A 455 -0.77 6.01 20.46
C ASP A 455 -2.18 6.24 19.91
N GLU A 456 -2.56 5.62 18.79
CA GLU A 456 -3.93 5.69 18.24
C GLU A 456 -4.94 5.06 19.20
N ALA A 457 -4.63 3.89 19.76
CA ALA A 457 -5.49 3.20 20.72
C ALA A 457 -5.59 3.98 22.05
N ARG A 458 -4.53 4.69 22.44
CA ARG A 458 -4.48 5.55 23.63
C ARG A 458 -5.28 6.84 23.44
N GLU A 459 -5.17 7.50 22.28
CA GLU A 459 -5.99 8.67 21.94
C GLU A 459 -7.48 8.30 21.79
N ILE A 460 -7.77 7.17 21.14
CA ILE A 460 -9.12 6.61 21.09
C ILE A 460 -9.60 6.24 22.50
N GLY A 461 -8.71 5.82 23.40
CA GLY A 461 -9.04 5.36 24.75
C GLY A 461 -9.76 4.01 24.77
N ALA A 462 -9.49 3.15 23.78
CA ALA A 462 -10.06 1.80 23.68
C ALA A 462 -9.19 0.91 22.80
N VAL A 463 -8.97 -0.34 23.22
CA VAL A 463 -8.27 -1.39 22.48
C VAL A 463 -9.27 -2.40 21.96
N ASN A 464 -9.22 -2.71 20.67
CA ASN A 464 -10.01 -3.81 20.06
C ASN A 464 -9.13 -4.99 19.62
N THR A 465 -7.81 -4.88 19.75
CA THR A 465 -6.83 -5.82 19.20
C THR A 465 -5.61 -5.89 20.11
N VAL A 466 -5.29 -7.09 20.59
CA VAL A 466 -4.12 -7.42 21.40
C VAL A 466 -3.21 -8.30 20.57
N VAL A 467 -1.93 -7.91 20.47
CA VAL A 467 -0.85 -8.71 19.85
C VAL A 467 0.05 -9.23 20.97
N ALA A 468 0.44 -10.50 20.91
CA ALA A 468 1.47 -11.06 21.76
C ALA A 468 2.80 -11.09 21.00
N GLU A 469 3.71 -10.20 21.38
CA GLU A 469 5.07 -10.13 20.86
C GLU A 469 5.96 -11.00 21.77
N TYR A 470 6.63 -11.99 21.18
CA TYR A 470 7.53 -12.91 21.88
C TYR A 470 8.98 -12.62 21.46
N ASP A 471 9.89 -12.48 22.42
CA ASP A 471 11.32 -12.37 22.15
C ASP A 471 12.00 -13.75 22.06
N ARG A 472 13.30 -13.76 21.73
CA ARG A 472 14.10 -14.98 21.55
C ARG A 472 14.43 -15.71 22.86
N GLU A 473 14.28 -15.06 24.01
CA GLU A 473 14.50 -15.63 25.34
C GLU A 473 13.19 -16.18 25.94
N GLY A 474 12.07 -16.04 25.23
CA GLY A 474 10.73 -16.46 25.66
C GLY A 474 10.00 -15.41 26.50
N GLY A 475 10.56 -14.21 26.64
CA GLY A 475 9.84 -13.06 27.16
C GLY A 475 8.67 -12.70 26.26
N ARG A 476 7.61 -12.18 26.87
CA ARG A 476 6.35 -11.86 26.21
C ARG A 476 5.95 -10.43 26.56
N LYS A 477 5.47 -9.72 25.55
CA LYS A 477 4.90 -8.38 25.66
C LYS A 477 3.53 -8.34 24.99
N LEU A 478 2.56 -7.73 25.67
CA LEU A 478 1.20 -7.54 25.19
C LEU A 478 0.97 -6.11 24.75
N VAL A 479 0.70 -5.95 23.46
CA VAL A 479 0.59 -4.65 22.82
C VAL A 479 -0.83 -4.43 22.31
N GLY A 480 -1.45 -3.36 22.80
CA GLY A 480 -2.82 -2.95 22.47
C GLY A 480 -2.90 -2.00 21.28
N TYR A 481 -3.75 -2.37 20.32
CA TYR A 481 -4.05 -1.61 19.11
C TYR A 481 -5.57 -1.37 19.01
N ASN A 482 -5.94 -0.39 18.19
CA ASN A 482 -7.32 -0.19 17.77
C ASN A 482 -7.37 -0.24 16.24
N THR A 483 -8.19 -1.14 15.70
CA THR A 483 -8.42 -1.31 14.26
C THR A 483 -9.84 -0.92 13.84
N ASP A 484 -10.72 -0.57 14.81
CA ASP A 484 -12.07 -0.07 14.50
C ASP A 484 -11.97 1.24 13.70
N TRP A 485 -11.03 2.13 14.07
CA TRP A 485 -10.85 3.39 13.36
C TRP A 485 -10.35 3.18 11.93
N VAL A 486 -9.52 2.16 11.67
CA VAL A 486 -9.11 1.75 10.31
C VAL A 486 -10.32 1.24 9.53
N GLY A 487 -11.16 0.42 10.18
CA GLY A 487 -12.45 -0.04 9.67
C GLY A 487 -13.42 1.09 9.31
N ILE A 488 -13.24 2.29 9.84
CA ILE A 488 -14.05 3.48 9.54
C ILE A 488 -13.33 4.39 8.51
N TYR A 489 -12.04 4.59 8.70
CA TYR A 489 -11.18 5.47 7.91
C TYR A 489 -11.04 4.99 6.47
N ASP A 490 -10.64 3.73 6.24
CA ASP A 490 -10.37 3.26 4.87
C ASP A 490 -11.64 3.27 3.99
N PRO A 491 -12.81 2.75 4.42
CA PRO A 491 -14.03 2.77 3.61
C PRO A 491 -14.49 4.17 3.21
N ILE A 492 -14.33 5.14 4.11
CA ILE A 492 -14.66 6.55 3.85
C ILE A 492 -13.62 7.16 2.92
N LYS A 493 -12.32 6.99 3.20
CA LYS A 493 -11.24 7.57 2.39
C LYS A 493 -11.30 7.12 0.94
N ARG A 494 -11.65 5.85 0.68
CA ARG A 494 -11.86 5.33 -0.69
C ARG A 494 -12.91 6.14 -1.46
N ARG A 495 -14.08 6.40 -0.85
CA ARG A 495 -15.20 7.15 -1.45
C ARG A 495 -14.97 8.67 -1.49
N LEU A 496 -14.09 9.20 -0.65
CA LEU A 496 -13.67 10.60 -0.71
C LEU A 496 -12.58 10.83 -1.76
N ALA A 497 -11.69 9.85 -1.98
CA ALA A 497 -10.74 9.88 -3.08
C ALA A 497 -11.44 9.86 -4.46
N GLU A 498 -12.73 9.54 -4.53
CA GLU A 498 -13.55 9.67 -5.75
C GLU A 498 -14.07 11.11 -5.96
N GLY A 499 -13.98 12.00 -4.96
CA GLY A 499 -14.73 13.27 -4.91
C GLY A 499 -14.02 14.52 -4.36
N GLY A 500 -12.72 14.50 -4.09
CA GLY A 500 -11.93 15.71 -3.78
C GLY A 500 -11.75 16.06 -2.29
N SER A 501 -11.37 17.31 -2.02
CA SER A 501 -10.82 17.76 -0.73
C SER A 501 -11.90 18.07 0.32
N VAL A 502 -11.65 17.61 1.56
CA VAL A 502 -12.51 17.67 2.76
C VAL A 502 -12.66 19.08 3.39
N GLY A 503 -12.12 20.12 2.74
CA GLY A 503 -12.02 21.47 3.29
C GLY A 503 -13.34 22.08 3.78
N GLY A 504 -13.52 22.13 5.10
CA GLY A 504 -14.64 22.83 5.76
C GLY A 504 -15.90 21.99 5.99
N GLU A 505 -15.91 20.72 5.58
CA GLU A 505 -17.06 19.81 5.70
C GLU A 505 -17.18 19.19 7.11
N TYR A 506 -18.37 18.67 7.41
CA TYR A 506 -18.70 18.07 8.70
C TYR A 506 -18.93 16.54 8.63
N PHE A 507 -18.52 15.86 9.69
CA PHE A 507 -18.75 14.44 9.97
C PHE A 507 -19.66 14.34 11.20
N LEU A 508 -20.88 13.82 11.03
CA LEU A 508 -21.83 13.61 12.12
C LEU A 508 -21.66 12.20 12.72
N VAL A 509 -21.24 12.14 13.99
CA VAL A 509 -21.14 10.92 14.78
C VAL A 509 -22.42 10.76 15.61
N VAL A 510 -23.17 9.68 15.34
CA VAL A 510 -24.41 9.32 16.01
C VAL A 510 -24.15 8.15 16.98
N GLY A 511 -24.38 8.41 18.26
CA GLY A 511 -24.05 7.51 19.38
C GLY A 511 -22.78 7.93 20.14
N ALA A 512 -22.53 7.28 21.28
CA ALA A 512 -21.45 7.66 22.20
C ALA A 512 -20.77 6.46 22.92
N GLY A 513 -20.58 5.35 22.21
CA GLY A 513 -19.79 4.19 22.69
C GLY A 513 -18.36 4.18 22.15
N GLY A 514 -17.59 3.13 22.42
CA GLY A 514 -16.21 2.99 21.90
C GLY A 514 -16.11 3.09 20.37
N ALA A 515 -17.10 2.60 19.63
CA ALA A 515 -17.18 2.74 18.18
C ALA A 515 -17.42 4.19 17.70
N ALA A 516 -17.98 5.06 18.55
CA ALA A 516 -18.09 6.50 18.29
C ALA A 516 -16.77 7.24 18.57
N ARG A 517 -15.99 6.79 19.58
CA ARG A 517 -14.63 7.29 19.85
C ARG A 517 -13.69 6.99 18.67
N ALA A 518 -13.75 5.77 18.13
CA ALA A 518 -13.03 5.40 16.91
C ALA A 518 -13.45 6.23 15.68
N ALA A 519 -14.74 6.53 15.53
CA ALA A 519 -15.25 7.38 14.44
C ALA A 519 -14.79 8.84 14.57
N ALA A 520 -14.77 9.39 15.79
CA ALA A 520 -14.27 10.75 16.05
C ALA A 520 -12.77 10.87 15.69
N PHE A 521 -11.97 9.87 16.07
CA PHE A 521 -10.56 9.78 15.67
C PHE A 521 -10.39 9.67 14.15
N ALA A 522 -11.15 8.80 13.48
CA ALA A 522 -11.13 8.67 12.02
C ALA A 522 -11.53 9.98 11.32
N ALA A 523 -12.57 10.68 11.80
CA ALA A 523 -13.01 11.97 11.28
C ALA A 523 -11.91 13.05 11.39
N LYS A 524 -11.23 13.12 12.55
CA LYS A 524 -10.08 14.00 12.78
C LYS A 524 -8.91 13.67 11.85
N LYS A 525 -8.56 12.39 11.67
CA LYS A 525 -7.52 11.93 10.73
C LYS A 525 -7.87 12.19 9.26
N LEU A 526 -9.15 12.28 8.91
CA LEU A 526 -9.64 12.66 7.58
C LEU A 526 -9.75 14.19 7.38
N GLY A 527 -9.56 15.00 8.42
CA GLY A 527 -9.62 16.47 8.36
C GLY A 527 -11.03 17.08 8.46
N PHE A 528 -12.05 16.29 8.83
CA PHE A 528 -13.41 16.81 9.02
C PHE A 528 -13.57 17.61 10.31
N LYS A 529 -14.50 18.58 10.30
CA LYS A 529 -15.10 19.10 11.54
C LYS A 529 -16.10 18.07 12.07
N ILE A 530 -16.17 17.88 13.38
CA ILE A 530 -16.98 16.81 13.98
C ILE A 530 -18.23 17.38 14.65
N LEU A 531 -19.39 16.79 14.32
CA LEU A 531 -20.65 16.96 15.06
C LEU A 531 -20.94 15.67 15.84
N TYR A 532 -21.44 15.79 17.06
CA TYR A 532 -21.90 14.64 17.85
C TYR A 532 -23.38 14.72 18.14
N TYR A 533 -24.07 13.59 18.04
CA TYR A 533 -25.45 13.45 18.46
C TYR A 533 -25.65 12.17 19.26
N ASN A 534 -26.23 12.30 20.45
CA ASN A 534 -26.61 11.17 21.28
C ASN A 534 -27.81 11.55 22.15
N ARG A 535 -28.74 10.61 22.38
CA ARG A 535 -29.96 10.81 23.17
C ARG A 535 -29.72 11.36 24.59
N THR A 536 -28.53 11.12 25.14
CA THR A 536 -28.05 11.65 26.42
C THR A 536 -26.88 12.59 26.09
N PRO A 537 -27.09 13.93 26.00
CA PRO A 537 -26.09 14.88 25.51
C PRO A 537 -24.77 14.84 26.27
N GLU A 538 -24.81 14.53 27.57
CA GLU A 538 -23.65 14.42 28.46
C GLU A 538 -22.62 13.42 27.92
N LYS A 539 -23.07 12.32 27.28
CA LYS A 539 -22.16 11.35 26.65
C LYS A 539 -21.53 11.85 25.35
N ALA A 540 -22.21 12.74 24.63
CA ALA A 540 -21.66 13.41 23.45
C ALA A 540 -20.66 14.50 23.84
N HIS A 541 -20.88 15.20 24.97
CA HIS A 541 -19.90 16.15 25.52
C HIS A 541 -18.57 15.47 25.89
N LEU A 542 -18.59 14.25 26.44
CA LEU A 542 -17.35 13.47 26.67
C LEU A 542 -16.55 13.16 25.38
N LEU A 543 -17.23 12.97 24.24
CA LEU A 543 -16.56 12.84 22.95
C LEU A 543 -15.94 14.18 22.51
N ARG A 544 -16.71 15.27 22.63
CA ARG A 544 -16.23 16.63 22.34
C ARG A 544 -15.02 17.03 23.19
N GLU A 545 -14.99 16.66 24.47
CA GLU A 545 -13.84 16.88 25.36
C GLU A 545 -12.61 16.08 24.91
N SER A 546 -12.82 14.85 24.42
CA SER A 546 -11.73 13.97 23.96
C SER A 546 -11.15 14.35 22.59
N PHE A 547 -11.99 14.77 21.64
CA PHE A 547 -11.62 14.91 20.22
C PHE A 547 -11.88 16.30 19.62
N GLY A 548 -12.45 17.23 20.38
CA GLY A 548 -12.97 18.50 19.86
C GLY A 548 -14.25 18.32 19.04
N GLY A 549 -14.77 19.40 18.47
CA GLY A 549 -16.02 19.42 17.70
C GLY A 549 -17.20 20.05 18.46
N GLU A 550 -18.41 19.79 17.97
CA GLU A 550 -19.65 20.43 18.43
C GLU A 550 -20.72 19.37 18.76
N VAL A 551 -21.45 19.54 19.86
CA VAL A 551 -22.58 18.65 20.22
C VAL A 551 -23.88 19.28 19.71
N ILE A 552 -24.70 18.48 19.03
CA ILE A 552 -26.04 18.87 18.58
C ILE A 552 -27.03 18.46 19.66
N GLU A 553 -27.59 19.44 20.35
CA GLU A 553 -28.65 19.27 21.34
C GLU A 553 -30.00 19.56 20.69
N GLY A 554 -30.93 18.60 20.71
CA GLY A 554 -32.27 18.75 20.13
C GLY A 554 -32.44 18.03 18.78
N ASP A 555 -33.01 18.72 17.80
CA ASP A 555 -33.32 18.15 16.48
C ASP A 555 -32.14 18.24 15.51
N LEU A 556 -31.83 17.11 14.86
CA LEU A 556 -30.85 17.04 13.77
C LEU A 556 -31.30 17.80 12.52
N GLY A 557 -32.61 18.01 12.34
CA GLY A 557 -33.18 18.67 11.16
C GLY A 557 -32.75 20.13 10.98
N GLY A 558 -32.37 20.80 12.07
CA GLY A 558 -31.91 22.19 12.10
C GLY A 558 -30.41 22.40 11.88
N ILE A 559 -29.66 21.37 11.47
CA ILE A 559 -28.21 21.50 11.19
C ILE A 559 -28.01 22.23 9.84
N ASP A 560 -27.77 23.54 9.91
CA ASP A 560 -27.35 24.38 8.78
C ASP A 560 -25.83 24.28 8.53
N LYS A 561 -25.37 23.07 8.20
CA LYS A 561 -23.95 22.76 7.98
C LYS A 561 -23.79 21.71 6.87
N LYS A 562 -22.72 21.83 6.08
CA LYS A 562 -22.37 20.86 5.03
C LYS A 562 -21.85 19.55 5.62
N VAL A 563 -22.76 18.65 6.01
CA VAL A 563 -22.45 17.31 6.51
C VAL A 563 -22.13 16.40 5.33
N ARG A 564 -20.88 15.95 5.19
CA ARG A 564 -20.45 15.00 4.14
C ARG A 564 -20.64 13.55 4.57
N ILE A 565 -20.49 13.26 5.86
CA ILE A 565 -20.56 11.91 6.43
C ILE A 565 -21.58 11.88 7.58
N VAL A 566 -22.46 10.88 7.61
CA VAL A 566 -23.18 10.47 8.82
C VAL A 566 -22.75 9.07 9.21
N TYR A 567 -22.22 8.91 10.42
CA TYR A 567 -21.84 7.62 11.00
C TYR A 567 -22.75 7.26 12.18
N SER A 568 -23.38 6.08 12.14
CA SER A 568 -24.18 5.54 13.24
C SER A 568 -23.48 4.38 13.95
N SER A 569 -23.40 4.49 15.27
CA SER A 569 -22.99 3.44 16.20
C SER A 569 -24.11 3.01 17.16
N LEU A 570 -25.36 3.43 16.89
CA LEU A 570 -26.52 3.00 17.66
C LEU A 570 -26.84 1.53 17.37
N PRO A 571 -27.41 0.75 18.30
CA PRO A 571 -27.92 -0.58 17.98
C PRO A 571 -28.97 -0.50 16.86
N ALA A 572 -28.95 -1.43 15.90
CA ALA A 572 -29.90 -1.42 14.77
C ALA A 572 -31.38 -1.35 15.17
N ALA A 573 -31.74 -1.91 16.34
CA ALA A 573 -33.09 -1.85 16.93
C ALA A 573 -33.54 -0.43 17.35
N ALA A 574 -32.65 0.56 17.32
CA ALA A 574 -33.01 1.97 17.48
C ALA A 574 -33.69 2.56 16.23
N GLU A 575 -33.65 1.85 15.09
CA GLU A 575 -34.36 2.21 13.86
C GLU A 575 -34.08 3.63 13.33
N PHE A 576 -32.88 4.14 13.60
CA PHE A 576 -32.47 5.52 13.31
C PHE A 576 -32.53 5.85 11.81
N THR A 577 -32.93 7.09 11.52
CA THR A 577 -33.00 7.70 10.18
C THR A 577 -32.47 9.14 10.25
N VAL A 578 -31.84 9.61 9.18
CA VAL A 578 -31.34 10.98 9.04
C VAL A 578 -32.49 11.90 8.62
N PRO A 579 -32.63 13.13 9.14
CA PRO A 579 -33.63 14.09 8.66
C PRO A 579 -33.45 14.43 7.18
N SER A 580 -34.55 14.61 6.45
CA SER A 580 -34.52 14.88 5.00
C SER A 580 -33.76 16.16 4.61
N SER A 581 -33.60 17.12 5.52
CA SER A 581 -32.80 18.34 5.30
C SER A 581 -31.30 18.09 5.16
N LEU A 582 -30.79 16.95 5.63
CA LEU A 582 -29.39 16.55 5.51
C LEU A 582 -29.13 15.62 4.31
N LEU A 583 -30.17 15.16 3.61
CA LEU A 583 -30.03 14.23 2.50
C LEU A 583 -29.61 14.96 1.22
N HIS A 584 -28.52 14.50 0.61
CA HIS A 584 -28.07 14.93 -0.71
C HIS A 584 -27.24 13.84 -1.39
N GLU A 585 -27.14 13.88 -2.72
CA GLU A 585 -26.35 12.94 -3.56
C GLU A 585 -24.92 12.73 -3.01
N ASN A 586 -24.35 13.81 -2.47
CA ASN A 586 -22.99 13.89 -1.98
C ASN A 586 -22.83 13.44 -0.52
N LEU A 587 -23.83 12.77 0.08
CA LEU A 587 -23.78 12.30 1.47
C LEU A 587 -23.28 10.86 1.52
N ILE A 588 -22.38 10.54 2.45
CA ILE A 588 -22.00 9.16 2.77
C ILE A 588 -22.67 8.75 4.08
N MET A 589 -23.51 7.72 4.04
CA MET A 589 -24.08 7.10 5.24
C MET A 589 -23.30 5.85 5.63
N PHE A 590 -22.79 5.81 6.86
CA PHE A 590 -22.03 4.70 7.42
C PHE A 590 -22.76 4.15 8.64
N ASP A 591 -23.19 2.90 8.61
CA ASP A 591 -23.71 2.22 9.80
C ASP A 591 -22.70 1.18 10.32
N ALA A 592 -22.38 1.19 11.61
CA ALA A 592 -21.50 0.20 12.23
C ALA A 592 -22.15 -1.18 12.41
N ASN A 593 -23.48 -1.29 12.32
CA ASN A 593 -24.17 -2.57 12.39
C ASN A 593 -23.99 -3.35 11.08
N TYR A 594 -23.61 -4.64 11.19
CA TYR A 594 -23.55 -5.58 10.06
C TYR A 594 -24.70 -6.59 10.03
N LYS A 595 -25.51 -6.66 11.10
CA LYS A 595 -26.76 -7.43 11.18
C LYS A 595 -27.89 -6.56 11.74
N PRO A 596 -28.98 -6.32 10.98
CA PRO A 596 -29.21 -6.72 9.59
C PRO A 596 -28.23 -6.05 8.60
N LYS A 597 -28.09 -6.62 7.39
CA LYS A 597 -27.24 -6.09 6.29
C LYS A 597 -27.52 -4.63 5.96
N ASN A 598 -28.80 -4.26 5.92
CA ASN A 598 -29.28 -2.90 5.70
C ASN A 598 -30.11 -2.50 6.93
N THR A 599 -29.66 -1.48 7.67
CA THR A 599 -30.47 -0.80 8.70
C THR A 599 -31.42 0.21 8.05
N LYS A 600 -32.35 0.81 8.82
CA LYS A 600 -33.24 1.86 8.28
C LYS A 600 -32.47 3.05 7.70
N MET A 601 -31.39 3.47 8.34
CA MET A 601 -30.50 4.51 7.82
C MET A 601 -29.89 4.12 6.47
N ILE A 602 -29.37 2.89 6.33
CA ILE A 602 -28.80 2.43 5.06
C ILE A 602 -29.85 2.33 3.94
N LEU A 603 -31.05 1.85 4.25
CA LEU A 603 -32.17 1.83 3.28
C LEU A 603 -32.54 3.24 2.83
N GLN A 604 -32.68 4.18 3.78
CA GLN A 604 -32.95 5.58 3.48
C GLN A 604 -31.86 6.21 2.59
N GLY A 605 -30.57 5.95 2.88
CA GLY A 605 -29.47 6.42 2.05
C GLY A 605 -29.56 5.90 0.61
N MET A 606 -29.84 4.61 0.45
CA MET A 606 -30.02 4.00 -0.88
C MET A 606 -31.22 4.59 -1.64
N GLU A 607 -32.35 4.81 -0.96
CA GLU A 607 -33.54 5.44 -1.55
C GLU A 607 -33.30 6.91 -1.95
N ALA A 608 -32.46 7.62 -1.21
CA ALA A 608 -32.07 9.02 -1.47
C ALA A 608 -30.91 9.17 -2.49
N GLY A 609 -30.35 8.07 -3.00
CA GLY A 609 -29.19 8.11 -3.91
C GLY A 609 -27.88 8.51 -3.22
N CYS A 610 -27.80 8.41 -1.90
CA CYS A 610 -26.58 8.63 -1.13
C CYS A 610 -25.63 7.42 -1.24
N GLU A 611 -24.33 7.65 -1.10
CA GLU A 611 -23.34 6.57 -0.99
C GLU A 611 -23.45 5.88 0.37
N VAL A 612 -23.32 4.55 0.42
CA VAL A 612 -23.55 3.77 1.65
C VAL A 612 -22.39 2.84 2.01
N ILE A 613 -21.95 2.94 3.27
CA ILE A 613 -20.99 2.04 3.91
C ILE A 613 -21.73 1.20 4.95
N ARG A 614 -21.67 -0.12 4.80
CA ARG A 614 -22.30 -1.07 5.72
C ARG A 614 -21.31 -1.52 6.79
N GLY A 615 -21.82 -1.94 7.94
CA GLY A 615 -20.98 -2.48 9.01
C GLY A 615 -20.23 -3.75 8.60
N SER A 616 -20.69 -4.45 7.56
CA SER A 616 -19.95 -5.58 6.97
C SER A 616 -18.61 -5.13 6.38
N GLU A 617 -18.53 -3.95 5.76
CA GLU A 617 -17.28 -3.38 5.25
C GLU A 617 -16.35 -2.96 6.39
N MET A 618 -16.89 -2.31 7.43
CA MET A 618 -16.13 -2.04 8.66
C MET A 618 -15.57 -3.34 9.27
N PHE A 619 -16.39 -4.39 9.34
CA PHE A 619 -16.07 -5.65 9.99
C PHE A 619 -14.92 -6.41 9.33
N TYR A 620 -14.90 -6.52 7.99
CA TYR A 620 -13.77 -7.16 7.31
C TYR A 620 -12.53 -6.27 7.29
N VAL A 621 -12.65 -4.94 7.16
CA VAL A 621 -11.47 -4.04 7.15
C VAL A 621 -10.74 -4.05 8.50
N GLN A 622 -11.46 -3.93 9.63
CA GLN A 622 -10.83 -4.01 10.96
C GLN A 622 -10.20 -5.39 11.24
N GLY A 623 -10.74 -6.44 10.59
CA GLY A 623 -10.25 -7.82 10.71
C GLY A 623 -9.02 -8.09 9.84
N VAL A 624 -8.96 -7.49 8.65
CA VAL A 624 -7.74 -7.48 7.81
C VAL A 624 -6.58 -6.84 8.58
N GLU A 625 -6.79 -5.67 9.19
CA GLU A 625 -5.76 -5.00 10.00
C GLU A 625 -5.33 -5.86 11.21
N GLN A 626 -6.27 -6.52 11.90
CA GLN A 626 -5.95 -7.49 12.96
C GLN A 626 -5.02 -8.61 12.48
N HIS A 627 -5.32 -9.21 11.33
CA HIS A 627 -4.52 -10.28 10.75
C HIS A 627 -3.10 -9.78 10.41
N GLN A 628 -2.98 -8.61 9.78
CA GLN A 628 -1.67 -8.00 9.47
C GLN A 628 -0.87 -7.67 10.74
N LEU A 629 -1.53 -7.16 11.79
CA LEU A 629 -0.87 -6.87 13.07
C LEU A 629 -0.35 -8.11 13.79
N TRP A 630 -1.06 -9.24 13.71
CA TRP A 630 -0.64 -10.51 14.35
C TRP A 630 0.45 -11.24 13.59
N PHE A 631 0.36 -11.30 12.26
CA PHE A 631 1.24 -12.15 11.44
C PHE A 631 2.32 -11.37 10.69
N LYS A 632 2.32 -10.03 10.74
CA LYS A 632 3.26 -9.14 10.05
C LYS A 632 3.40 -9.46 8.55
N ARG A 633 2.27 -9.82 7.95
CA ARG A 633 2.14 -10.22 6.54
C ARG A 633 0.80 -9.76 5.98
N MET A 634 0.62 -9.78 4.66
CA MET A 634 -0.65 -9.43 4.01
C MET A 634 -1.75 -10.41 4.40
N ALA A 635 -2.95 -9.89 4.64
CA ALA A 635 -4.14 -10.72 4.85
C ALA A 635 -4.80 -11.04 3.49
N PRO A 636 -5.41 -12.23 3.32
CA PRO A 636 -6.14 -12.62 2.11
C PRO A 636 -7.45 -11.81 1.99
N PHE A 637 -7.34 -10.54 1.61
CA PHE A 637 -8.41 -9.54 1.70
C PHE A 637 -9.67 -9.96 0.93
N GLY A 638 -9.52 -10.48 -0.29
CA GLY A 638 -10.65 -10.92 -1.13
C GLY A 638 -11.46 -12.03 -0.46
N VAL A 639 -10.78 -13.04 0.09
CA VAL A 639 -11.40 -14.18 0.79
C VAL A 639 -12.09 -13.73 2.09
N MET A 640 -11.44 -12.84 2.84
CA MET A 640 -11.99 -12.23 4.06
C MET A 640 -13.26 -11.39 3.76
N GLN A 641 -13.22 -10.59 2.69
CA GLN A 641 -14.35 -9.79 2.21
C GLN A 641 -15.52 -10.68 1.77
N GLU A 642 -15.28 -11.65 0.90
CA GLU A 642 -16.32 -12.53 0.35
C GLU A 642 -17.05 -13.30 1.45
N LEU A 643 -16.31 -13.87 2.41
CA LEU A 643 -16.89 -14.58 3.54
C LEU A 643 -17.84 -13.69 4.35
N VAL A 644 -17.42 -12.47 4.69
CA VAL A 644 -18.23 -11.56 5.52
C VAL A 644 -19.46 -11.08 4.75
N MET A 645 -19.32 -10.77 3.46
CA MET A 645 -20.47 -10.38 2.63
C MET A 645 -21.48 -11.53 2.53
N ARG A 646 -21.03 -12.76 2.24
CA ARG A 646 -21.90 -13.94 2.19
C ARG A 646 -22.56 -14.23 3.54
N LYS A 647 -21.85 -14.11 4.67
CA LYS A 647 -22.36 -14.37 6.03
C LYS A 647 -23.23 -13.26 6.63
N CYS A 648 -23.37 -12.13 5.94
CA CYS A 648 -24.34 -11.07 6.24
C CYS A 648 -25.59 -11.13 5.34
N ASP A 649 -25.52 -11.91 4.25
CA ASP A 649 -26.64 -12.22 3.36
C ASP A 649 -27.40 -13.49 3.81
N GLU A 650 -26.71 -14.38 4.54
CA GLU A 650 -27.26 -15.46 5.39
C GLU A 650 -27.85 -14.96 6.73
#